data_AF-A0A225W5C3-F1
#
_entry.id   AF-A0A225W5C3-F1
#
_cell.length_a   1.000
_cell.length_b   1.000
_cell.length_c   1.000
_cell.angle_alpha   90.00
_cell.angle_beta   90.00
_cell.angle_gamma   90.00
#
_symmetry.space_group_name_H-M   'P 1'
#
loop_
_entity.id
_entity.type
_entity.pdbx_description
1 polymer ?
#
loop_
_entity_poly.entity_id
_entity_poly.type
_entity_poly.pdbx_seq_one_letter_code
_entity_poly.pdbx_strand_id
1 'polypeptide(L)'
;MNCFPSTLALVAPNQLLGTCFDDNWTAAISKNLSISATDRDSFGTLANPYLHAALNTSRFRVNDKRTARPRDELYQSDCMAADSVFYGVGARVDEDGNVVDGGRVNGSLVIEIDSWTSHSLSSMVLAVIAQELLGYEVSFFSASGSADMTQRMSSVSTGVCAPTHANIEVWLDAATQRALAVYYNESSFVGSIGYDGLSGLFTSTSLINIGLSASSKFSADFWRDYRDKDALIHELRASILFNDAAHYPPKESGCIDGVLGCQDSCSKSEACTLREANGGECLVVIMMDASYDVGYLQAAMSNNDIPAYFCFLGIGGAATYVAEALANNKSVAFYNYQPDEFFQRHDGQIERVALPWATPERTSVHTGNFGENGYGKATDNPVRVDFPRLLLGKYFANVLKSSDGGLANLMNMMTIQEHDLDSLLRGYNALRDEGVLSQTESYFTAACNWLRKPESYPIWSVWLEPLPNCEYDTHYSFTLEGCDATTNEDKTFPRQAKFYWRTPRPDNNSLPYACDPYHLPNSGLPSTLVTSRSCLWLTENVNTWLMWATLGTQPICDTSFYTYDVSECTSSGSREVSYRWFLPDSSNASFSSECSGGRTLPDPVFIDCEYVPYSTTVSKVVIVLAGLCACIMLACIGFVVYERDQPIVKRSQYQFLVTMLLGGVLMCIATIIYGGPPSGVVCALRPALLSWAFTLIFGSLVVKSMRVYRVFLSNAMKRVVLSAGTMMKVLAGFLAVDITILVSHESLPRLSIERYEASRSICGDYDEDITILVSWQLVSPSNAILKSESVAEIGGLDVECLRCASSSSVFVGLLFFWKAVMLFGGLYLSILIRKVSSDFQESVWIFASACVVLFSSLLLLPMGYFVTLSASAFFLFFSFIVLSATMVVIGFMLIPKVIRLHEQSRDESFVSQKTNVTGNSSGSDDNAKVKPMSLRRVSNGGSRRSSRNSKYDSRRPSVNKSIHRKPSKQDSIRVGLRVPKYFRRVSARISALNASQVAVSAKGPQPDQASSSK
;
A
#
# COMPACT_ATOMS: atom_id res chain seq x y z
N MET A 1 -56.97 19.90 0.34
CA MET A 1 -58.30 19.37 -0.07
C MET A 1 -58.81 18.40 0.99
N ASN A 2 -60.11 18.04 1.01
CA ASN A 2 -60.69 16.74 1.44
C ASN A 2 -62.23 16.85 1.58
N CYS A 3 -62.98 16.55 0.52
CA CYS A 3 -64.46 16.65 0.51
C CYS A 3 -65.19 15.35 0.89
N PHE A 4 -64.45 14.27 1.13
CA PHE A 4 -64.98 12.94 1.42
C PHE A 4 -64.15 12.32 2.54
N PRO A 5 -64.73 11.45 3.40
CA PRO A 5 -64.05 10.92 4.57
C PRO A 5 -62.81 10.13 4.17
N SER A 6 -61.63 10.63 4.56
CA SER A 6 -60.38 9.91 4.41
C SER A 6 -60.36 8.73 5.38
N THR A 7 -60.06 7.55 4.84
CA THR A 7 -59.50 6.45 5.64
C THR A 7 -58.15 6.92 6.19
N LEU A 8 -58.06 7.06 7.51
CA LEU A 8 -56.86 7.48 8.22
C LEU A 8 -55.67 6.57 7.87
N ALA A 9 -54.45 7.10 8.01
CA ALA A 9 -53.25 6.41 7.57
C ALA A 9 -52.95 5.20 8.47
N LEU A 10 -53.44 4.02 8.07
CA LEU A 10 -53.17 2.72 8.72
C LEU A 10 -51.69 2.34 8.74
N VAL A 11 -50.88 2.99 7.89
CA VAL A 11 -49.47 2.70 7.63
C VAL A 11 -48.71 4.02 7.45
N ALA A 12 -47.52 4.14 8.07
CA ALA A 12 -46.67 5.32 7.87
C ALA A 12 -46.11 5.35 6.43
N PRO A 13 -46.04 6.50 5.74
CA PRO A 13 -45.79 6.54 4.29
C PRO A 13 -44.50 5.86 3.83
N ASN A 14 -43.46 5.84 4.66
CA ASN A 14 -42.17 5.23 4.37
C ASN A 14 -42.06 3.73 4.70
N GLN A 15 -43.08 3.11 5.31
CA GLN A 15 -43.14 1.64 5.44
C GLN A 15 -43.49 0.96 4.11
N LEU A 16 -44.09 1.69 3.17
CA LEU A 16 -44.47 1.18 1.84
C LEU A 16 -43.26 1.14 0.88
N LEU A 17 -42.28 2.02 1.10
CA LEU A 17 -41.06 2.14 0.30
C LEU A 17 -40.16 0.92 0.49
N GLY A 18 -39.76 0.30 -0.62
CA GLY A 18 -39.08 -1.00 -0.67
C GLY A 18 -39.93 -2.12 -1.29
N THR A 19 -41.10 -1.79 -1.83
CA THR A 19 -42.05 -2.77 -2.40
C THR A 19 -42.54 -2.44 -3.81
N CYS A 20 -42.16 -1.29 -4.38
CA CYS A 20 -42.65 -0.90 -5.71
C CYS A 20 -41.96 -1.66 -6.85
N PHE A 21 -40.65 -1.89 -6.80
CA PHE A 21 -39.92 -2.60 -7.85
C PHE A 21 -39.63 -4.07 -7.48
N ASP A 22 -40.01 -4.99 -8.36
CA ASP A 22 -39.83 -6.44 -8.17
C ASP A 22 -39.27 -7.12 -9.44
N ASP A 23 -38.84 -8.38 -9.30
CA ASP A 23 -38.26 -9.16 -10.41
C ASP A 23 -39.24 -9.37 -11.58
N ASN A 24 -40.56 -9.37 -11.33
CA ASN A 24 -41.57 -9.49 -12.39
C ASN A 24 -41.67 -8.20 -13.20
N TRP A 25 -41.56 -7.03 -12.56
CA TRP A 25 -41.44 -5.74 -13.24
C TRP A 25 -40.14 -5.69 -14.06
N THR A 26 -39.00 -6.08 -13.48
CA THR A 26 -37.72 -6.14 -14.20
C THR A 26 -37.84 -7.00 -15.46
N ALA A 27 -38.40 -8.22 -15.34
CA ALA A 27 -38.63 -9.10 -16.47
C ALA A 27 -39.64 -8.54 -17.49
N ALA A 28 -40.68 -7.83 -17.05
CA ALA A 28 -41.69 -7.23 -17.92
C ALA A 28 -41.14 -6.05 -18.73
N ILE A 29 -40.38 -5.14 -18.10
CA ILE A 29 -39.71 -4.02 -18.78
C ILE A 29 -38.67 -4.54 -19.77
N SER A 30 -37.79 -5.47 -19.34
CA SER A 30 -36.81 -6.11 -20.23
C SER A 30 -37.46 -6.73 -21.47
N LYS A 31 -38.59 -7.42 -21.30
CA LYS A 31 -39.32 -8.05 -22.40
C LYS A 31 -40.02 -7.04 -23.33
N ASN A 32 -40.59 -5.96 -22.79
CA ASN A 32 -41.35 -4.99 -23.59
C ASN A 32 -40.41 -4.06 -24.38
N LEU A 33 -39.41 -3.49 -23.70
CA LEU A 33 -38.45 -2.56 -24.31
C LEU A 33 -37.27 -3.27 -25.02
N SER A 34 -37.15 -4.60 -24.90
CA SER A 34 -36.06 -5.42 -25.47
C SER A 34 -34.67 -5.03 -24.96
N ILE A 35 -34.54 -4.86 -23.64
CA ILE A 35 -33.32 -4.42 -22.93
C ILE A 35 -32.97 -5.36 -21.76
N SER A 36 -31.72 -5.36 -21.33
CA SER A 36 -31.24 -6.07 -20.13
C SER A 36 -30.56 -5.13 -19.14
N ALA A 37 -30.69 -5.46 -17.85
CA ALA A 37 -29.89 -4.87 -16.77
C ALA A 37 -28.37 -5.12 -16.93
N THR A 38 -27.98 -6.10 -17.75
CA THR A 38 -26.58 -6.44 -18.05
C THR A 38 -26.04 -5.79 -19.33
N ASP A 39 -26.87 -5.04 -20.07
CA ASP A 39 -26.43 -4.40 -21.31
C ASP A 39 -25.40 -3.31 -21.03
N ARG A 40 -24.43 -3.16 -21.94
CA ARG A 40 -23.35 -2.18 -21.82
C ARG A 40 -23.23 -1.32 -23.08
N ASP A 41 -22.84 -0.07 -22.89
CA ASP A 41 -22.66 0.92 -23.96
C ASP A 41 -21.34 0.71 -24.75
N SER A 42 -21.04 1.62 -25.68
CA SER A 42 -19.80 1.60 -26.48
C SER A 42 -18.51 1.88 -25.70
N PHE A 43 -18.61 2.38 -24.45
CA PHE A 43 -17.49 2.65 -23.55
C PHE A 43 -17.30 1.53 -22.52
N GLY A 44 -18.29 0.64 -22.39
CA GLY A 44 -18.33 -0.46 -21.44
C GLY A 44 -19.19 -0.20 -20.21
N THR A 45 -19.81 0.98 -20.06
CA THR A 45 -20.69 1.33 -18.92
C THR A 45 -21.97 0.50 -18.94
N LEU A 46 -22.54 0.12 -17.79
CA LEU A 46 -23.90 -0.43 -17.75
C LEU A 46 -24.92 0.57 -18.31
N ALA A 47 -25.74 0.11 -19.26
CA ALA A 47 -26.75 0.93 -19.93
C ALA A 47 -28.08 1.03 -19.14
N ASN A 48 -28.40 0.00 -18.34
CA ASN A 48 -29.62 -0.04 -17.51
C ASN A 48 -29.28 -0.39 -16.03
N PRO A 49 -28.41 0.36 -15.33
CA PRO A 49 -27.91 -0.03 -14.01
C PRO A 49 -28.98 -0.06 -12.90
N TYR A 50 -30.14 0.58 -13.12
CA TYR A 50 -31.27 0.62 -12.19
C TYR A 50 -32.45 -0.30 -12.59
N LEU A 51 -32.26 -1.17 -13.58
CA LEU A 51 -33.26 -2.16 -14.00
C LEU A 51 -33.18 -3.39 -13.07
N HIS A 52 -33.55 -3.22 -11.81
CA HIS A 52 -33.51 -4.25 -10.77
C HIS A 52 -34.66 -4.10 -9.76
N ALA A 53 -35.03 -5.19 -9.08
CA ALA A 53 -35.93 -5.13 -7.92
C ALA A 53 -35.42 -4.18 -6.82
N ALA A 54 -36.30 -3.77 -5.91
CA ALA A 54 -36.00 -2.80 -4.85
C ALA A 54 -34.80 -3.21 -3.99
N LEU A 55 -33.98 -2.23 -3.60
CA LEU A 55 -32.81 -2.47 -2.75
C LEU A 55 -33.22 -2.79 -1.31
N ASN A 56 -33.03 -4.05 -0.91
CA ASN A 56 -33.26 -4.54 0.46
C ASN A 56 -32.38 -3.90 1.56
N THR A 57 -31.44 -3.02 1.20
CA THR A 57 -30.49 -2.37 2.11
C THR A 57 -30.16 -0.95 1.64
N SER A 58 -29.79 -0.06 2.56
CA SER A 58 -29.31 1.28 2.21
C SER A 58 -27.92 1.23 1.54
N ARG A 59 -27.81 1.75 0.32
CA ARG A 59 -26.55 2.01 -0.41
C ARG A 59 -25.90 3.33 0.03
N PHE A 60 -26.70 4.36 0.32
CA PHE A 60 -26.25 5.72 0.65
C PHE A 60 -26.92 6.29 1.90
N ARG A 61 -26.34 7.35 2.46
CA ARG A 61 -26.85 8.09 3.63
C ARG A 61 -26.61 9.58 3.49
N VAL A 62 -27.53 10.40 3.98
CA VAL A 62 -27.39 11.86 4.00
C VAL A 62 -26.59 12.27 5.24
N ASN A 63 -25.39 12.80 5.03
CA ASN A 63 -24.44 13.18 6.08
C ASN A 63 -24.71 14.58 6.65
N ASP A 64 -25.94 14.84 7.13
CA ASP A 64 -26.31 16.12 7.74
C ASP A 64 -26.04 16.13 9.26
N LYS A 65 -25.39 17.21 9.73
CA LYS A 65 -25.13 17.44 11.15
C LYS A 65 -26.40 17.81 11.94
N ARG A 66 -27.42 18.35 11.26
CA ARG A 66 -28.71 18.75 11.86
C ARG A 66 -29.50 17.52 12.30
N THR A 67 -29.58 16.50 11.43
CA THR A 67 -30.27 15.22 11.70
C THR A 67 -29.46 14.26 12.59
N ALA A 68 -28.19 14.55 12.85
CA ALA A 68 -27.34 13.79 13.77
C ALA A 68 -27.56 14.10 15.26
N ARG A 69 -28.43 15.08 15.60
CA ARG A 69 -28.81 15.42 16.98
C ARG A 69 -29.68 14.33 17.63
N PRO A 70 -29.77 14.29 18.98
CA PRO A 70 -30.71 13.42 19.70
C PRO A 70 -32.16 13.60 19.22
N ARG A 71 -32.95 12.51 19.20
CA ARG A 71 -34.31 12.52 18.63
C ARG A 71 -35.32 13.32 19.47
N ASP A 72 -35.01 13.51 20.74
CA ASP A 72 -35.68 14.38 21.72
C ASP A 72 -35.38 15.89 21.52
N GLU A 73 -34.33 16.23 20.78
CA GLU A 73 -34.03 17.61 20.36
C GLU A 73 -34.60 17.96 18.97
N LEU A 74 -35.19 16.98 18.28
CA LEU A 74 -35.69 17.09 16.89
C LEU A 74 -37.18 16.77 16.81
N TYR A 75 -37.89 17.39 15.85
CA TYR A 75 -39.33 17.20 15.56
C TYR A 75 -40.19 17.15 16.82
N GLN A 76 -40.03 18.17 17.66
CA GLN A 76 -40.82 18.42 18.87
C GLN A 76 -41.95 19.42 18.57
N SER A 77 -43.03 19.38 19.35
CA SER A 77 -44.26 20.16 19.11
C SER A 77 -44.13 21.66 19.37
N ASP A 78 -42.99 22.13 19.88
CA ASP A 78 -42.64 23.55 20.02
C ASP A 78 -41.84 24.10 18.81
N CYS A 79 -41.33 23.22 17.94
CA CYS A 79 -40.56 23.56 16.74
C CYS A 79 -41.34 23.30 15.43
N MET A 80 -42.40 22.49 15.48
CA MET A 80 -43.27 22.18 14.34
C MET A 80 -44.57 23.00 14.40
N ALA A 81 -45.21 23.23 13.25
CA ALA A 81 -46.59 23.71 13.24
C ALA A 81 -47.54 22.62 13.80
N ALA A 82 -48.69 23.02 14.35
CA ALA A 82 -49.57 22.13 15.11
C ALA A 82 -50.25 21.02 14.27
N ASP A 83 -50.18 21.15 12.94
CA ASP A 83 -50.68 20.23 11.92
C ASP A 83 -49.55 19.41 11.25
N SER A 84 -48.29 19.67 11.59
CA SER A 84 -47.12 19.05 10.96
C SER A 84 -46.74 17.73 11.63
N VAL A 85 -46.39 16.72 10.83
CA VAL A 85 -46.15 15.33 11.29
C VAL A 85 -44.88 14.77 10.66
N PHE A 86 -43.97 14.23 11.48
CA PHE A 86 -42.72 13.62 11.02
C PHE A 86 -42.76 12.08 11.06
N TYR A 87 -42.43 11.46 9.93
CA TYR A 87 -42.35 10.02 9.74
C TYR A 87 -40.89 9.61 9.46
N GLY A 88 -40.12 9.36 10.51
CA GLY A 88 -38.73 8.88 10.41
C GLY A 88 -38.62 7.44 9.90
N VAL A 89 -37.42 7.00 9.52
CA VAL A 89 -37.17 5.61 9.09
C VAL A 89 -37.59 4.63 10.20
N GLY A 90 -38.53 3.74 9.88
CA GLY A 90 -39.12 2.78 10.83
C GLY A 90 -40.22 3.34 11.75
N ALA A 91 -40.72 4.55 11.48
CA ALA A 91 -41.84 5.15 12.22
C ALA A 91 -43.10 4.25 12.20
N ARG A 92 -43.92 4.36 13.24
CA ARG A 92 -45.16 3.58 13.41
C ARG A 92 -46.34 4.49 13.75
N VAL A 93 -47.49 4.17 13.18
CA VAL A 93 -48.78 4.79 13.47
C VAL A 93 -49.72 3.82 14.22
N ASP A 94 -50.78 4.34 14.83
CA ASP A 94 -51.91 3.57 15.36
C ASP A 94 -53.08 3.47 14.35
N GLU A 95 -54.19 2.84 14.76
CA GLU A 95 -55.39 2.64 13.93
C GLU A 95 -56.10 3.96 13.57
N ASP A 96 -55.88 5.02 14.36
CA ASP A 96 -56.35 6.38 14.13
C ASP A 96 -55.32 7.24 13.33
N GLY A 97 -54.19 6.65 12.92
CA GLY A 97 -53.15 7.30 12.12
C GLY A 97 -52.17 8.19 12.88
N ASN A 98 -52.22 8.23 14.22
CA ASN A 98 -51.31 9.05 15.03
C ASN A 98 -49.94 8.38 15.13
N VAL A 99 -48.86 9.18 15.14
CA VAL A 99 -47.48 8.65 15.24
C VAL A 99 -47.16 8.18 16.65
N VAL A 100 -47.08 6.86 16.83
CA VAL A 100 -46.72 6.17 18.09
C VAL A 100 -45.20 6.05 18.25
N ASP A 101 -44.48 5.88 17.14
CA ASP A 101 -43.02 5.93 17.09
C ASP A 101 -42.61 6.83 15.92
N GLY A 102 -41.89 7.91 16.20
CA GLY A 102 -41.44 8.89 15.21
C GLY A 102 -40.24 8.45 14.37
N GLY A 103 -39.67 7.26 14.60
CA GLY A 103 -38.60 6.68 13.80
C GLY A 103 -37.26 7.43 13.83
N ARG A 104 -36.28 6.91 13.08
CA ARG A 104 -34.93 7.48 12.97
C ARG A 104 -34.84 8.48 11.82
N VAL A 105 -34.33 9.69 12.11
CA VAL A 105 -33.94 10.66 11.08
C VAL A 105 -32.47 10.57 10.66
N ASN A 106 -31.55 10.26 11.57
CA ASN A 106 -30.11 10.31 11.30
C ASN A 106 -29.69 9.38 10.14
N GLY A 107 -29.03 9.95 9.13
CA GLY A 107 -28.61 9.30 7.89
C GLY A 107 -29.67 9.24 6.78
N SER A 108 -30.92 9.61 7.05
CA SER A 108 -32.02 9.54 6.07
C SER A 108 -32.17 10.82 5.23
N LEU A 109 -32.68 10.65 4.01
CA LEU A 109 -33.22 11.73 3.19
C LEU A 109 -34.58 12.15 3.78
N VAL A 110 -34.81 13.46 3.93
CA VAL A 110 -36.04 14.01 4.53
C VAL A 110 -36.77 14.80 3.46
N ILE A 111 -37.84 14.22 2.93
CA ILE A 111 -38.68 14.79 1.87
C ILE A 111 -39.90 15.44 2.53
N GLU A 112 -40.18 16.70 2.22
CA GLU A 112 -41.42 17.34 2.65
C GLU A 112 -42.60 16.81 1.83
N ILE A 113 -43.78 16.68 2.44
CA ILE A 113 -45.04 16.35 1.75
C ILE A 113 -46.14 17.31 2.22
N ASP A 114 -46.92 17.86 1.29
CA ASP A 114 -48.06 18.73 1.62
C ASP A 114 -49.41 18.01 1.41
N SER A 115 -50.43 18.62 1.99
CA SER A 115 -51.85 18.27 2.06
C SER A 115 -52.61 18.19 0.72
N TRP A 116 -51.96 18.53 -0.40
CA TRP A 116 -52.58 18.48 -1.73
C TRP A 116 -51.92 17.43 -2.63
N THR A 117 -52.73 16.89 -3.54
CA THR A 117 -52.50 15.57 -4.15
C THR A 117 -51.36 15.55 -5.16
N SER A 118 -51.12 16.63 -5.93
CA SER A 118 -49.98 16.72 -6.85
C SER A 118 -48.63 16.67 -6.11
N HIS A 119 -48.54 17.38 -4.97
CA HIS A 119 -47.34 17.42 -4.12
C HIS A 119 -47.06 16.05 -3.50
N SER A 120 -48.07 15.44 -2.89
CA SER A 120 -47.96 14.09 -2.31
C SER A 120 -47.60 13.03 -3.36
N LEU A 121 -48.20 13.05 -4.56
CA LEU A 121 -47.89 12.10 -5.63
C LEU A 121 -46.49 12.28 -6.21
N SER A 122 -46.10 13.51 -6.54
CA SER A 122 -44.77 13.80 -7.10
C SER A 122 -43.68 13.48 -6.07
N SER A 123 -43.87 13.86 -4.80
CA SER A 123 -42.91 13.58 -3.72
C SER A 123 -42.77 12.09 -3.43
N MET A 124 -43.85 11.31 -3.63
CA MET A 124 -43.80 9.86 -3.58
C MET A 124 -43.04 9.24 -4.76
N VAL A 125 -43.16 9.80 -5.98
CA VAL A 125 -42.33 9.40 -7.13
C VAL A 125 -40.84 9.62 -6.84
N LEU A 126 -40.46 10.75 -6.24
CA LEU A 126 -39.08 10.98 -5.78
C LEU A 126 -38.66 9.95 -4.72
N ALA A 127 -39.49 9.71 -3.70
CA ALA A 127 -39.19 8.84 -2.58
C ALA A 127 -38.96 7.37 -3.01
N VAL A 128 -39.80 6.85 -3.91
CA VAL A 128 -39.66 5.48 -4.44
C VAL A 128 -38.35 5.33 -5.22
N ILE A 129 -38.03 6.27 -6.12
CA ILE A 129 -36.76 6.22 -6.86
C ILE A 129 -35.56 6.34 -5.90
N ALA A 130 -35.61 7.27 -4.94
CA ALA A 130 -34.52 7.52 -4.00
C ALA A 130 -34.25 6.32 -3.07
N GLN A 131 -35.29 5.66 -2.56
CA GLN A 131 -35.13 4.51 -1.67
C GLN A 131 -34.86 3.21 -2.45
N GLU A 132 -35.67 2.89 -3.46
CA GLU A 132 -35.65 1.55 -4.06
C GLU A 132 -34.57 1.37 -5.14
N LEU A 133 -34.16 2.44 -5.83
CA LEU A 133 -33.20 2.37 -6.94
C LEU A 133 -31.84 3.00 -6.61
N LEU A 134 -31.82 4.21 -6.02
CA LEU A 134 -30.57 4.82 -5.55
C LEU A 134 -30.09 4.18 -4.25
N GLY A 135 -30.99 3.83 -3.32
CA GLY A 135 -30.66 3.17 -2.07
C GLY A 135 -30.43 4.11 -0.88
N TYR A 136 -31.11 5.25 -0.84
CA TYR A 136 -31.22 6.05 0.39
C TYR A 136 -32.26 5.44 1.35
N GLU A 137 -32.22 5.84 2.61
CA GLU A 137 -33.36 5.64 3.52
C GLU A 137 -34.18 6.93 3.55
N VAL A 138 -35.51 6.87 3.39
CA VAL A 138 -36.38 8.04 3.32
C VAL A 138 -37.22 8.21 4.59
N SER A 139 -37.23 9.44 5.09
CA SER A 139 -38.17 9.97 6.07
C SER A 139 -39.05 11.04 5.41
N PHE A 140 -40.28 11.21 5.88
CA PHE A 140 -41.17 12.26 5.41
C PHE A 140 -41.43 13.31 6.50
N PHE A 141 -41.54 14.57 6.10
CA PHE A 141 -42.00 15.66 6.95
C PHE A 141 -43.27 16.26 6.33
N SER A 142 -44.43 15.92 6.91
CA SER A 142 -45.70 16.51 6.51
C SER A 142 -45.85 17.88 7.14
N ALA A 143 -46.16 18.89 6.35
CA ALA A 143 -46.47 20.25 6.81
C ALA A 143 -47.39 20.95 5.80
N SER A 144 -48.15 21.95 6.26
CA SER A 144 -48.85 22.86 5.36
C SER A 144 -47.98 24.06 4.99
N GLY A 145 -47.91 24.36 3.70
CA GLY A 145 -47.34 25.59 3.17
C GLY A 145 -45.82 25.57 2.98
N SER A 146 -45.41 26.25 1.91
CA SER A 146 -44.02 26.36 1.47
C SER A 146 -43.22 27.46 2.17
N ALA A 147 -43.85 28.45 2.82
CA ALA A 147 -43.19 29.71 3.22
C ALA A 147 -41.89 29.53 4.07
N ASP A 148 -41.90 28.60 5.02
CA ASP A 148 -40.75 28.32 5.91
C ASP A 148 -39.83 27.18 5.42
N MET A 149 -40.07 26.59 4.25
CA MET A 149 -39.32 25.43 3.79
C MET A 149 -37.81 25.67 3.67
N THR A 150 -37.37 26.84 3.19
CA THR A 150 -35.93 27.12 3.05
C THR A 150 -35.28 27.44 4.40
N GLN A 151 -36.09 27.84 5.40
CA GLN A 151 -35.66 27.89 6.80
C GLN A 151 -35.46 26.47 7.36
N ARG A 152 -36.39 25.54 7.10
CA ARG A 152 -36.24 24.10 7.43
C ARG A 152 -35.07 23.42 6.71
N MET A 153 -34.67 23.92 5.53
CA MET A 153 -33.46 23.50 4.80
C MET A 153 -32.16 24.17 5.29
N SER A 154 -32.22 25.15 6.19
CA SER A 154 -31.06 25.88 6.72
C SER A 154 -30.52 25.31 8.04
N SER A 155 -29.38 25.82 8.52
CA SER A 155 -28.81 25.52 9.85
C SER A 155 -29.33 26.44 10.97
N VAL A 156 -30.37 27.25 10.73
CA VAL A 156 -30.93 28.21 11.70
C VAL A 156 -32.45 28.08 11.86
N SER A 157 -32.98 28.61 12.97
CA SER A 157 -34.40 28.61 13.32
C SER A 157 -35.02 27.20 13.22
N THR A 158 -36.16 26.99 12.56
CA THR A 158 -36.81 25.66 12.43
C THR A 158 -35.87 24.60 11.84
N GLY A 159 -34.93 24.94 10.96
CA GLY A 159 -33.93 23.99 10.44
C GLY A 159 -32.98 23.40 11.49
N VAL A 160 -32.95 23.95 12.71
CA VAL A 160 -32.17 23.43 13.85
C VAL A 160 -32.85 22.23 14.53
N CYS A 161 -34.18 22.12 14.45
CA CYS A 161 -34.98 21.12 15.17
C CYS A 161 -35.99 20.35 14.30
N ALA A 162 -36.51 20.94 13.22
CA ALA A 162 -37.28 20.26 12.17
C ALA A 162 -36.54 20.35 10.80
N PRO A 163 -35.30 19.83 10.68
CA PRO A 163 -34.54 19.90 9.44
C PRO A 163 -35.20 19.10 8.32
N THR A 164 -35.21 19.67 7.12
CA THR A 164 -35.65 18.99 5.88
C THR A 164 -34.58 19.08 4.81
N HIS A 165 -34.68 18.23 3.77
CA HIS A 165 -33.64 18.08 2.75
C HIS A 165 -34.15 18.36 1.33
N ALA A 166 -35.38 18.02 0.99
CA ALA A 166 -35.97 18.22 -0.34
C ALA A 166 -37.48 18.53 -0.26
N ASN A 167 -37.95 19.39 -1.16
CA ASN A 167 -39.36 19.66 -1.43
C ASN A 167 -39.46 20.07 -2.92
N ILE A 168 -40.34 19.44 -3.68
CA ILE A 168 -40.29 19.46 -5.15
C ILE A 168 -41.42 20.23 -5.85
N GLU A 169 -42.47 20.62 -5.14
CA GLU A 169 -43.60 21.36 -5.72
C GLU A 169 -43.87 22.63 -4.91
N VAL A 170 -43.19 23.72 -5.29
CA VAL A 170 -43.26 25.02 -4.61
C VAL A 170 -43.87 26.06 -5.53
N TRP A 171 -44.98 26.66 -5.12
CA TRP A 171 -45.62 27.75 -5.85
C TRP A 171 -44.77 29.03 -5.79
N LEU A 172 -44.18 29.45 -6.90
CA LEU A 172 -43.27 30.59 -6.97
C LEU A 172 -43.96 31.88 -7.46
N ASP A 173 -44.84 32.42 -6.64
CA ASP A 173 -45.25 33.81 -6.74
C ASP A 173 -44.15 34.78 -6.24
N ALA A 174 -44.32 36.08 -6.53
CA ALA A 174 -43.31 37.10 -6.22
C ALA A 174 -43.15 37.41 -4.73
N ALA A 175 -44.11 37.09 -3.86
CA ALA A 175 -43.99 37.19 -2.40
C ALA A 175 -43.32 35.95 -1.80
N THR A 176 -43.75 34.75 -2.19
CA THR A 176 -43.09 33.49 -1.77
C THR A 176 -41.62 33.49 -2.16
N GLN A 177 -41.28 33.86 -3.40
CA GLN A 177 -39.87 33.94 -3.84
C GLN A 177 -39.04 34.91 -2.98
N ARG A 178 -39.63 36.01 -2.46
CA ARG A 178 -38.95 36.93 -1.54
C ARG A 178 -38.75 36.36 -0.13
N ALA A 179 -39.73 35.59 0.37
CA ALA A 179 -39.61 34.90 1.66
C ALA A 179 -38.54 33.80 1.61
N LEU A 180 -38.57 32.95 0.57
CA LEU A 180 -37.64 31.84 0.41
C LEU A 180 -36.19 32.31 0.23
N ALA A 181 -35.98 33.47 -0.40
CA ALA A 181 -34.67 34.04 -0.70
C ALA A 181 -33.79 34.33 0.52
N VAL A 182 -34.37 34.44 1.72
CA VAL A 182 -33.64 34.69 2.97
C VAL A 182 -32.59 33.60 3.27
N TYR A 183 -32.83 32.36 2.82
CA TYR A 183 -31.99 31.19 3.12
C TYR A 183 -31.34 30.56 1.87
N TYR A 184 -31.19 31.30 0.77
CA TYR A 184 -30.53 30.81 -0.47
C TYR A 184 -29.00 30.60 -0.33
N ASN A 185 -28.41 30.93 0.82
CA ASN A 185 -27.05 30.53 1.17
C ASN A 185 -26.96 29.02 1.50
N GLU A 186 -28.04 28.42 2.01
CA GLU A 186 -28.08 27.05 2.54
C GLU A 186 -29.15 26.17 1.88
N SER A 187 -30.09 26.75 1.15
CA SER A 187 -30.98 26.07 0.21
C SER A 187 -30.61 26.41 -1.25
N SER A 188 -31.10 25.62 -2.22
CA SER A 188 -31.00 25.94 -3.64
C SER A 188 -32.31 25.65 -4.37
N PHE A 189 -32.69 26.57 -5.26
CA PHE A 189 -33.67 26.31 -6.32
C PHE A 189 -33.04 25.43 -7.41
N VAL A 190 -33.79 24.45 -7.91
CA VAL A 190 -33.31 23.36 -8.77
C VAL A 190 -34.00 23.34 -10.15
N GLY A 191 -34.91 24.29 -10.41
CA GLY A 191 -35.69 24.36 -11.65
C GLY A 191 -37.16 23.93 -11.48
N SER A 192 -37.87 23.82 -12.60
CA SER A 192 -39.28 23.39 -12.64
C SER A 192 -39.44 21.91 -12.29
N ILE A 193 -40.56 21.54 -11.67
CA ILE A 193 -41.00 20.13 -11.59
C ILE A 193 -41.52 19.58 -12.93
N GLY A 194 -41.86 20.46 -13.88
CA GLY A 194 -42.26 20.12 -15.26
C GLY A 194 -43.71 20.43 -15.62
N TYR A 195 -44.49 20.93 -14.67
CA TYR A 195 -45.85 21.47 -14.84
C TYR A 195 -45.98 22.83 -14.13
N ASP A 196 -46.93 23.66 -14.56
CA ASP A 196 -47.22 24.99 -13.99
C ASP A 196 -48.39 24.91 -13.00
N GLY A 197 -48.39 25.80 -12.00
CA GLY A 197 -49.52 26.07 -11.13
C GLY A 197 -50.41 27.15 -11.75
N LEU A 198 -51.73 26.96 -11.71
CA LEU A 198 -52.68 27.82 -12.38
C LEU A 198 -54.02 27.92 -11.61
N SER A 199 -54.11 28.90 -10.72
CA SER A 199 -55.37 29.39 -10.14
C SER A 199 -56.30 29.96 -11.22
N GLY A 200 -57.61 30.03 -10.96
CA GLY A 200 -58.55 30.58 -11.93
C GLY A 200 -59.99 30.74 -11.45
N LEU A 201 -60.76 31.50 -12.24
CA LEU A 201 -62.22 31.42 -12.25
C LEU A 201 -62.64 30.35 -13.26
N PHE A 202 -63.53 29.46 -12.84
CA PHE A 202 -64.04 28.35 -13.63
C PHE A 202 -65.57 28.34 -13.64
N THR A 203 -66.16 27.75 -14.67
CA THR A 203 -67.62 27.61 -14.87
C THR A 203 -67.97 26.17 -15.22
N SER A 204 -69.21 25.76 -14.98
CA SER A 204 -69.75 24.53 -15.59
C SER A 204 -69.91 24.68 -17.11
N THR A 205 -69.64 23.60 -17.86
CA THR A 205 -69.93 23.55 -19.30
C THR A 205 -71.44 23.51 -19.58
N SER A 206 -72.28 23.17 -18.60
CA SER A 206 -73.73 23.31 -18.70
C SER A 206 -74.14 24.78 -18.85
N LEU A 207 -73.54 25.71 -18.10
CA LEU A 207 -73.81 27.15 -18.24
C LEU A 207 -73.37 27.71 -19.60
N ILE A 208 -72.25 27.23 -20.16
CA ILE A 208 -71.82 27.58 -21.52
C ILE A 208 -72.86 27.09 -22.54
N ASN A 209 -73.34 25.85 -22.43
CA ASN A 209 -74.37 25.32 -23.32
C ASN A 209 -75.72 26.05 -23.19
N ILE A 210 -76.09 26.50 -21.98
CA ILE A 210 -77.24 27.39 -21.75
C ILE A 210 -77.02 28.73 -22.46
N GLY A 211 -75.89 29.40 -22.26
CA GLY A 211 -75.57 30.68 -22.90
C GLY A 211 -75.53 30.65 -24.43
N LEU A 212 -75.04 29.54 -25.00
CA LEU A 212 -75.01 29.31 -26.44
C LEU A 212 -76.40 29.00 -27.03
N SER A 213 -77.32 28.43 -26.26
CA SER A 213 -78.68 28.08 -26.70
C SER A 213 -79.76 29.12 -26.34
N ALA A 214 -79.47 30.03 -25.40
CA ALA A 214 -80.35 31.09 -24.96
C ALA A 214 -80.78 32.06 -26.09
N SER A 215 -81.96 32.67 -25.93
CA SER A 215 -82.48 33.71 -26.83
C SER A 215 -81.65 35.00 -26.76
N SER A 216 -81.23 35.39 -25.55
CA SER A 216 -80.20 36.40 -25.32
C SER A 216 -78.87 35.67 -25.09
N LYS A 217 -78.11 35.42 -26.16
CA LYS A 217 -76.89 34.62 -26.11
C LYS A 217 -75.80 35.26 -25.24
N PHE A 218 -75.10 34.41 -24.51
CA PHE A 218 -73.93 34.79 -23.71
C PHE A 218 -72.83 33.73 -23.74
N SER A 219 -71.59 34.15 -23.48
CA SER A 219 -70.40 33.30 -23.38
C SER A 219 -69.92 33.22 -21.93
N ALA A 220 -70.25 32.13 -21.23
CA ALA A 220 -69.82 31.93 -19.84
C ALA A 220 -68.34 31.53 -19.69
N ASP A 221 -67.69 31.20 -20.81
CA ASP A 221 -66.25 31.09 -20.98
C ASP A 221 -65.51 32.45 -20.97
N PHE A 222 -66.23 33.59 -21.01
CA PHE A 222 -65.62 34.89 -21.25
C PHE A 222 -66.11 36.04 -20.34
N TRP A 223 -65.18 36.73 -19.67
CA TRP A 223 -65.50 37.63 -18.54
C TRP A 223 -66.47 38.78 -18.83
N ARG A 224 -66.49 39.38 -20.03
CA ARG A 224 -67.35 40.56 -20.28
C ARG A 224 -68.82 40.24 -20.09
N ASP A 225 -69.25 39.01 -20.37
CA ASP A 225 -70.66 38.66 -20.24
C ASP A 225 -71.09 38.51 -18.75
N TYR A 226 -70.15 38.28 -17.82
CA TYR A 226 -70.41 38.34 -16.37
C TYR A 226 -70.72 39.76 -15.88
N ARG A 227 -70.23 40.79 -16.60
CA ARG A 227 -70.57 42.20 -16.38
C ARG A 227 -71.81 42.62 -17.18
N ASP A 228 -71.86 42.26 -18.45
CA ASP A 228 -72.74 42.88 -19.45
C ASP A 228 -74.06 42.11 -19.71
N LYS A 229 -74.23 40.87 -19.22
CA LYS A 229 -75.41 40.03 -19.53
C LYS A 229 -76.25 39.66 -18.31
N ASP A 230 -77.41 40.32 -18.18
CA ASP A 230 -78.42 39.96 -17.19
C ASP A 230 -78.86 38.48 -17.24
N ALA A 231 -78.81 37.85 -18.42
CA ALA A 231 -79.15 36.44 -18.58
C ALA A 231 -78.12 35.50 -17.90
N LEU A 232 -76.82 35.81 -17.98
CA LEU A 232 -75.77 35.07 -17.29
C LEU A 232 -75.86 35.33 -15.78
N ILE A 233 -76.02 36.60 -15.39
CA ILE A 233 -76.16 37.01 -13.99
C ILE A 233 -77.38 36.32 -13.34
N HIS A 234 -78.47 36.12 -14.08
CA HIS A 234 -79.66 35.40 -13.59
C HIS A 234 -79.41 33.90 -13.37
N GLU A 235 -78.63 33.25 -14.22
CA GLU A 235 -78.25 31.83 -14.07
C GLU A 235 -77.32 31.59 -12.87
N LEU A 236 -76.45 32.56 -12.56
CA LEU A 236 -75.51 32.52 -11.43
C LEU A 236 -75.97 33.34 -10.21
N ARG A 237 -77.26 33.69 -10.13
CA ARG A 237 -77.77 34.66 -9.15
C ARG A 237 -77.57 34.23 -7.69
N ALA A 238 -77.21 35.16 -6.82
CA ALA A 238 -76.80 34.86 -5.44
C ALA A 238 -77.88 34.18 -4.57
N SER A 239 -79.17 34.41 -4.87
CA SER A 239 -80.29 33.71 -4.21
C SER A 239 -80.31 32.20 -4.44
N ILE A 240 -79.56 31.66 -5.42
CA ILE A 240 -79.41 30.21 -5.57
C ILE A 240 -78.63 29.63 -4.38
N LEU A 241 -77.54 30.29 -3.96
CA LEU A 241 -76.76 29.87 -2.79
C LEU A 241 -77.46 30.27 -1.49
N PHE A 242 -77.96 31.50 -1.38
CA PHE A 242 -78.52 32.00 -0.12
C PHE A 242 -79.84 31.32 0.31
N ASN A 243 -80.51 30.60 -0.59
CA ASN A 243 -81.66 29.74 -0.25
C ASN A 243 -81.27 28.25 -0.09
N ASP A 244 -80.02 27.85 -0.35
CA ASP A 244 -79.55 26.48 -0.13
C ASP A 244 -79.07 26.28 1.31
N ALA A 245 -80.02 25.99 2.19
CA ALA A 245 -79.79 25.72 3.61
C ALA A 245 -78.95 24.45 3.90
N ALA A 246 -78.52 23.68 2.89
CA ALA A 246 -77.52 22.62 3.07
C ALA A 246 -76.08 23.15 3.02
N HIS A 247 -75.86 24.25 2.30
CA HIS A 247 -74.54 24.82 2.01
C HIS A 247 -74.31 26.24 2.55
N TYR A 248 -75.38 27.00 2.81
CA TYR A 248 -75.29 28.38 3.28
C TYR A 248 -76.23 28.66 4.49
N PRO A 249 -75.74 29.33 5.56
CA PRO A 249 -74.33 29.65 5.81
C PRO A 249 -73.48 28.38 6.01
N PRO A 250 -72.19 28.39 5.64
CA PRO A 250 -71.33 27.22 5.76
C PRO A 250 -71.07 26.85 7.24
N LYS A 251 -70.86 25.56 7.51
CA LYS A 251 -70.59 25.04 8.87
C LYS A 251 -69.26 25.56 9.43
N GLU A 252 -68.28 25.70 8.54
CA GLU A 252 -66.97 26.29 8.80
C GLU A 252 -66.80 27.40 7.78
N SER A 253 -66.69 28.65 8.24
CA SER A 253 -66.58 29.80 7.35
C SER A 253 -65.16 29.94 6.83
N GLY A 254 -64.99 29.91 5.51
CA GLY A 254 -63.69 30.17 4.87
C GLY A 254 -63.31 31.66 4.82
N CYS A 255 -64.08 32.57 5.45
CA CYS A 255 -63.72 33.97 5.57
C CYS A 255 -64.40 34.64 6.78
N ILE A 256 -63.59 35.02 7.78
CA ILE A 256 -64.04 35.67 9.02
C ILE A 256 -64.62 37.07 8.72
N ASP A 257 -65.73 37.41 9.36
CA ASP A 257 -66.36 38.74 9.22
C ASP A 257 -65.36 39.89 9.49
N GLY A 258 -65.33 40.86 8.59
CA GLY A 258 -64.39 41.99 8.61
C GLY A 258 -63.01 41.69 8.03
N VAL A 259 -62.62 40.43 7.82
CA VAL A 259 -61.43 40.06 7.04
C VAL A 259 -61.79 40.10 5.56
N LEU A 260 -60.93 40.67 4.71
CA LEU A 260 -61.12 40.81 3.26
C LEU A 260 -62.49 41.37 2.82
N GLY A 261 -63.11 42.22 3.65
CA GLY A 261 -64.47 42.72 3.42
C GLY A 261 -65.55 41.64 3.38
N CYS A 262 -65.34 40.51 4.07
CA CYS A 262 -66.36 39.49 4.27
C CYS A 262 -67.39 39.90 5.33
N GLN A 263 -68.63 39.48 5.10
CA GLN A 263 -69.74 39.51 6.04
C GLN A 263 -70.61 38.28 5.74
N ASP A 264 -71.02 37.54 6.76
CA ASP A 264 -71.81 36.31 6.62
C ASP A 264 -71.11 35.26 5.73
N SER A 265 -69.78 35.17 5.81
CA SER A 265 -68.90 34.32 4.97
C SER A 265 -68.78 34.72 3.48
N CYS A 266 -69.32 35.86 3.05
CA CYS A 266 -69.16 36.36 1.68
C CYS A 266 -68.60 37.78 1.66
N SER A 267 -67.72 38.11 0.71
CA SER A 267 -67.46 39.51 0.31
C SER A 267 -68.21 39.84 -0.98
N LYS A 268 -68.24 41.12 -1.41
CA LYS A 268 -68.86 41.51 -2.70
C LYS A 268 -68.21 42.73 -3.34
N SER A 269 -68.35 42.86 -4.65
CA SER A 269 -67.84 44.02 -5.42
C SER A 269 -68.70 45.28 -5.25
N GLU A 270 -68.12 46.45 -5.53
CA GLU A 270 -68.89 47.71 -5.58
C GLU A 270 -69.98 47.68 -6.67
N ALA A 271 -69.68 47.07 -7.81
CA ALA A 271 -70.65 46.85 -8.88
C ALA A 271 -71.87 46.04 -8.42
N CYS A 272 -71.69 45.09 -7.48
CA CYS A 272 -72.81 44.39 -6.86
C CYS A 272 -73.66 45.34 -5.99
N THR A 273 -73.04 46.09 -5.08
CA THR A 273 -73.73 47.10 -4.25
C THR A 273 -74.53 48.11 -5.09
N LEU A 274 -73.97 48.58 -6.20
CA LEU A 274 -74.64 49.48 -7.14
C LEU A 274 -75.80 48.80 -7.88
N ARG A 275 -75.69 47.51 -8.21
CA ARG A 275 -76.75 46.75 -8.88
C ARG A 275 -77.92 46.47 -7.95
N GLU A 276 -77.67 46.10 -6.70
CA GLU A 276 -78.69 45.90 -5.67
C GLU A 276 -79.43 47.21 -5.32
N ALA A 277 -78.71 48.33 -5.25
CA ALA A 277 -79.32 49.65 -5.05
C ALA A 277 -80.28 50.05 -6.19
N ASN A 278 -80.11 49.47 -7.39
CA ASN A 278 -81.01 49.62 -8.53
C ASN A 278 -82.07 48.49 -8.63
N GLY A 279 -82.17 47.60 -7.64
CA GLY A 279 -83.14 46.51 -7.61
C GLY A 279 -82.77 45.29 -8.47
N GLY A 280 -81.52 45.21 -8.96
CA GLY A 280 -81.00 44.04 -9.67
C GLY A 280 -80.27 43.08 -8.73
N GLU A 281 -80.28 41.79 -9.06
CA GLU A 281 -79.58 40.75 -8.29
C GLU A 281 -78.16 40.51 -8.82
N CYS A 282 -77.20 40.26 -7.94
CA CYS A 282 -75.80 39.95 -8.27
C CYS A 282 -75.60 38.46 -8.58
N LEU A 283 -74.52 38.13 -9.28
CA LEU A 283 -74.05 36.74 -9.40
C LEU A 283 -73.27 36.32 -8.15
N VAL A 284 -73.11 35.02 -7.92
CA VAL A 284 -72.22 34.46 -6.90
C VAL A 284 -71.09 33.65 -7.52
N VAL A 285 -69.88 33.86 -6.99
CA VAL A 285 -68.70 33.02 -7.21
C VAL A 285 -68.44 32.25 -5.93
N ILE A 286 -68.34 30.92 -6.04
CA ILE A 286 -67.98 30.06 -4.91
C ILE A 286 -66.47 30.11 -4.71
N MET A 287 -66.03 30.46 -3.51
CA MET A 287 -64.64 30.50 -3.09
C MET A 287 -64.37 29.36 -2.09
N MET A 288 -63.14 28.86 -2.08
CA MET A 288 -62.71 27.80 -1.15
C MET A 288 -62.47 28.38 0.24
N ASP A 289 -61.35 29.07 0.42
CA ASP A 289 -60.96 29.74 1.66
C ASP A 289 -60.19 31.03 1.33
N ALA A 290 -60.33 32.06 2.14
CA ALA A 290 -59.82 33.40 1.88
C ALA A 290 -58.30 33.55 2.10
N SER A 291 -57.64 32.52 2.63
CA SER A 291 -56.16 32.42 2.69
C SER A 291 -55.50 32.15 1.34
N TYR A 292 -56.23 31.58 0.37
CA TYR A 292 -55.71 31.33 -0.99
C TYR A 292 -55.86 32.57 -1.88
N ASP A 293 -54.82 32.87 -2.67
CA ASP A 293 -54.78 33.98 -3.63
C ASP A 293 -55.35 35.31 -3.07
N VAL A 294 -54.96 35.64 -1.84
CA VAL A 294 -55.53 36.67 -0.97
C VAL A 294 -55.97 37.93 -1.73
N GLY A 295 -57.29 38.12 -1.83
CA GLY A 295 -57.92 39.27 -2.51
C GLY A 295 -57.80 39.35 -4.04
N TYR A 296 -57.05 38.46 -4.70
CA TYR A 296 -56.70 38.57 -6.12
C TYR A 296 -57.93 38.48 -7.04
N LEU A 297 -58.73 37.42 -6.95
CA LEU A 297 -59.88 37.24 -7.83
C LEU A 297 -60.97 38.30 -7.53
N GLN A 298 -61.16 38.62 -6.26
CA GLN A 298 -62.14 39.60 -5.79
C GLN A 298 -61.83 40.99 -6.38
N ALA A 299 -60.57 41.42 -6.27
CA ALA A 299 -60.10 42.66 -6.91
C ALA A 299 -60.16 42.57 -8.44
N ALA A 300 -59.69 41.46 -9.04
CA ALA A 300 -59.68 41.28 -10.49
C ALA A 300 -61.09 41.35 -11.11
N MET A 301 -62.11 40.83 -10.44
CA MET A 301 -63.50 40.92 -10.89
C MET A 301 -64.13 42.29 -10.57
N SER A 302 -63.87 42.86 -9.39
CA SER A 302 -64.39 44.18 -9.00
C SER A 302 -63.85 45.30 -9.90
N ASN A 303 -62.56 45.27 -10.26
CA ASN A 303 -61.90 46.24 -11.15
C ASN A 303 -62.20 46.03 -12.65
N ASN A 304 -63.05 45.05 -12.96
CA ASN A 304 -63.68 44.86 -14.26
C ASN A 304 -65.21 45.01 -14.17
N ASP A 305 -65.68 45.72 -13.14
CA ASP A 305 -67.08 46.11 -12.90
C ASP A 305 -68.07 44.93 -12.77
N ILE A 306 -67.59 43.71 -12.48
CA ILE A 306 -68.45 42.52 -12.42
C ILE A 306 -69.27 42.53 -11.10
N PRO A 307 -70.63 42.46 -11.15
CA PRO A 307 -71.48 42.53 -9.97
C PRO A 307 -71.60 41.16 -9.28
N ALA A 308 -70.58 40.82 -8.48
CA ALA A 308 -70.42 39.50 -7.86
C ALA A 308 -70.37 39.56 -6.31
N TYR A 309 -70.95 38.52 -5.70
CA TYR A 309 -70.57 38.01 -4.39
C TYR A 309 -69.44 36.98 -4.52
N PHE A 310 -68.53 36.95 -3.55
CA PHE A 310 -67.46 35.96 -3.41
C PHE A 310 -67.66 35.24 -2.08
N CYS A 311 -68.20 34.02 -2.10
CA CYS A 311 -68.69 33.32 -0.91
C CYS A 311 -67.79 32.14 -0.54
N PHE A 312 -67.23 32.16 0.67
CA PHE A 312 -66.19 31.24 1.13
C PHE A 312 -66.81 30.11 1.96
N LEU A 313 -67.07 28.97 1.29
CA LEU A 313 -67.77 27.82 1.90
C LEU A 313 -66.84 26.85 2.64
N GLY A 314 -65.57 27.23 2.84
CA GLY A 314 -64.50 26.34 3.29
C GLY A 314 -64.05 25.40 2.17
N ILE A 315 -62.81 24.90 2.25
CA ILE A 315 -62.21 24.02 1.22
C ILE A 315 -63.12 22.80 0.93
N GLY A 316 -63.65 22.18 1.99
CA GLY A 316 -64.57 21.04 1.88
C GLY A 316 -65.92 21.44 1.26
N GLY A 317 -66.60 22.43 1.87
CA GLY A 317 -67.95 22.84 1.46
C GLY A 317 -68.02 23.41 0.04
N ALA A 318 -67.00 24.15 -0.39
CA ALA A 318 -66.92 24.71 -1.73
C ALA A 318 -66.88 23.61 -2.81
N ALA A 319 -65.94 22.66 -2.70
CA ALA A 319 -65.81 21.61 -3.69
C ALA A 319 -66.93 20.54 -3.60
N THR A 320 -67.55 20.34 -2.43
CA THR A 320 -68.83 19.58 -2.34
C THR A 320 -69.95 20.27 -3.10
N TYR A 321 -70.20 21.58 -2.86
CA TYR A 321 -71.24 22.34 -3.55
C TYR A 321 -71.04 22.35 -5.08
N VAL A 322 -69.81 22.57 -5.55
CA VAL A 322 -69.51 22.56 -6.99
C VAL A 322 -69.65 21.15 -7.58
N ALA A 323 -69.20 20.09 -6.90
CA ALA A 323 -69.38 18.72 -7.37
C ALA A 323 -70.88 18.34 -7.48
N GLU A 324 -71.69 18.72 -6.49
CA GLU A 324 -73.16 18.53 -6.55
C GLU A 324 -73.81 19.37 -7.66
N ALA A 325 -73.35 20.61 -7.88
CA ALA A 325 -73.83 21.44 -8.97
C ALA A 325 -73.54 20.80 -10.34
N LEU A 326 -72.31 20.34 -10.57
CA LEU A 326 -71.90 19.66 -11.80
C LEU A 326 -72.67 18.35 -12.03
N ALA A 327 -72.79 17.49 -11.01
CA ALA A 327 -73.55 16.25 -11.08
C ALA A 327 -75.03 16.46 -11.41
N ASN A 328 -75.61 17.59 -10.97
CA ASN A 328 -77.00 17.99 -11.27
C ASN A 328 -77.12 18.89 -12.52
N ASN A 329 -76.04 19.07 -13.31
CA ASN A 329 -75.95 19.98 -14.47
C ASN A 329 -76.30 21.46 -14.19
N LYS A 330 -76.28 21.90 -12.92
CA LYS A 330 -76.59 23.29 -12.53
C LYS A 330 -75.55 24.27 -13.06
N SER A 331 -75.99 25.52 -13.26
CA SER A 331 -75.14 26.68 -13.50
C SER A 331 -74.30 26.99 -12.25
N VAL A 332 -72.97 27.02 -12.36
CA VAL A 332 -72.06 27.37 -11.25
C VAL A 332 -70.79 28.04 -11.77
N ALA A 333 -70.32 29.06 -11.03
CA ALA A 333 -69.00 29.68 -11.22
C ALA A 333 -68.24 29.69 -9.89
N PHE A 334 -66.95 29.37 -9.95
CA PHE A 334 -66.15 29.08 -8.76
C PHE A 334 -64.66 29.36 -8.96
N TYR A 335 -63.96 29.64 -7.86
CA TYR A 335 -62.50 29.66 -7.80
C TYR A 335 -61.97 28.26 -7.46
N ASN A 336 -60.91 27.84 -8.15
CA ASN A 336 -60.07 26.68 -7.80
C ASN A 336 -58.68 26.84 -8.46
N TYR A 337 -57.77 25.90 -8.25
CA TYR A 337 -56.42 25.89 -8.83
C TYR A 337 -56.03 24.54 -9.43
N GLN A 338 -55.27 24.59 -10.52
CA GLN A 338 -54.65 23.43 -11.17
C GLN A 338 -53.13 23.40 -10.86
N PRO A 339 -52.49 22.23 -10.82
CA PRO A 339 -53.07 20.89 -10.99
C PRO A 339 -53.81 20.40 -9.75
N ASP A 340 -54.94 19.72 -9.94
CA ASP A 340 -55.68 19.10 -8.83
C ASP A 340 -56.55 17.90 -9.30
N GLU A 341 -56.83 17.00 -8.36
CA GLU A 341 -57.68 15.81 -8.51
C GLU A 341 -59.13 16.12 -8.95
N PHE A 342 -59.64 17.31 -8.60
CA PHE A 342 -61.02 17.73 -8.88
C PHE A 342 -61.28 17.84 -10.38
N PHE A 343 -60.35 18.44 -11.11
CA PHE A 343 -60.45 18.57 -12.58
C PHE A 343 -60.41 17.21 -13.27
N GLN A 344 -59.63 16.25 -12.74
CA GLN A 344 -59.56 14.89 -13.27
C GLN A 344 -60.81 14.05 -12.99
N ARG A 345 -61.64 14.41 -12.00
CA ARG A 345 -62.98 13.83 -11.78
C ARG A 345 -64.08 14.50 -12.60
N HIS A 346 -63.89 15.76 -12.96
CA HIS A 346 -64.88 16.59 -13.67
C HIS A 346 -64.42 17.00 -15.08
N ASP A 347 -63.63 16.16 -15.73
CA ASP A 347 -63.23 16.32 -17.13
C ASP A 347 -64.45 16.50 -18.05
N GLY A 348 -64.36 17.43 -19.00
CA GLY A 348 -65.45 17.88 -19.87
C GLY A 348 -66.64 18.58 -19.19
N GLN A 349 -66.70 18.65 -17.85
CA GLN A 349 -67.80 19.30 -17.10
C GLN A 349 -67.47 20.73 -16.67
N ILE A 350 -66.18 21.10 -16.66
CA ILE A 350 -65.65 22.40 -16.23
C ILE A 350 -64.93 23.08 -17.40
N GLU A 351 -65.00 24.40 -17.48
CA GLU A 351 -64.21 25.24 -18.40
C GLU A 351 -63.65 26.46 -17.66
N ARG A 352 -62.50 27.00 -18.10
CA ARG A 352 -61.92 28.22 -17.51
C ARG A 352 -62.63 29.46 -18.05
N VAL A 353 -62.97 30.40 -17.16
CA VAL A 353 -63.46 31.73 -17.55
C VAL A 353 -62.26 32.62 -17.88
N ALA A 354 -62.11 32.99 -19.14
CA ALA A 354 -61.04 33.90 -19.58
C ALA A 354 -61.30 35.33 -19.06
N LEU A 355 -60.53 35.73 -18.04
CA LEU A 355 -60.40 37.10 -17.54
C LEU A 355 -59.47 37.94 -18.46
N PRO A 356 -59.29 39.27 -18.26
CA PRO A 356 -58.37 40.05 -19.10
C PRO A 356 -56.94 39.53 -19.03
N TRP A 357 -56.26 39.40 -20.18
CA TRP A 357 -54.96 38.74 -20.29
C TRP A 357 -53.89 39.24 -19.29
N ALA A 358 -53.31 38.30 -18.56
CA ALA A 358 -52.27 38.50 -17.56
C ALA A 358 -50.90 38.79 -18.20
N THR A 359 -50.17 39.77 -17.66
CA THR A 359 -48.75 39.98 -17.95
C THR A 359 -48.02 40.27 -16.63
N PRO A 360 -46.71 39.99 -16.49
CA PRO A 360 -45.99 40.18 -15.22
C PRO A 360 -46.14 41.59 -14.63
N GLU A 361 -46.22 42.63 -15.48
CA GLU A 361 -46.40 44.03 -15.10
C GLU A 361 -47.82 44.35 -14.61
N ARG A 362 -48.79 43.50 -14.93
CA ARG A 362 -50.22 43.64 -14.57
C ARG A 362 -50.65 42.73 -13.42
N THR A 363 -49.91 41.66 -13.15
CA THR A 363 -50.11 40.79 -11.98
C THR A 363 -49.32 41.30 -10.77
N SER A 364 -48.10 41.82 -10.97
CA SER A 364 -47.25 42.36 -9.90
C SER A 364 -47.74 43.64 -9.22
N VAL A 365 -48.85 44.24 -9.68
CA VAL A 365 -49.52 45.36 -8.98
C VAL A 365 -50.51 44.89 -7.91
N HIS A 366 -50.78 43.58 -7.80
CA HIS A 366 -51.62 43.01 -6.74
C HIS A 366 -51.04 43.33 -5.35
N THR A 367 -51.91 43.78 -4.43
CA THR A 367 -51.51 44.23 -3.09
C THR A 367 -51.82 43.25 -1.96
N GLY A 368 -52.51 42.13 -2.25
CA GLY A 368 -53.02 41.20 -1.23
C GLY A 368 -54.29 41.68 -0.50
N ASN A 369 -54.77 42.89 -0.76
CA ASN A 369 -55.93 43.46 -0.06
C ASN A 369 -57.25 43.24 -0.82
N PHE A 370 -58.36 43.20 -0.10
CA PHE A 370 -59.70 43.42 -0.64
C PHE A 370 -60.63 43.90 0.48
N GLY A 371 -61.62 44.74 0.17
CA GLY A 371 -62.63 45.18 1.14
C GLY A 371 -62.13 46.11 2.26
N GLU A 372 -60.90 46.62 2.18
CA GLU A 372 -60.30 47.60 3.10
C GLU A 372 -61.14 48.88 3.28
N ASN A 373 -61.87 49.30 2.25
CA ASN A 373 -62.80 50.43 2.30
C ASN A 373 -64.19 50.08 2.88
N GLY A 374 -64.39 48.83 3.32
CA GLY A 374 -65.64 48.31 3.88
C GLY A 374 -66.45 47.44 2.92
N TYR A 375 -67.53 46.85 3.44
CA TYR A 375 -68.37 45.89 2.71
C TYR A 375 -68.94 46.45 1.41
N GLY A 376 -68.65 45.79 0.28
CA GLY A 376 -69.18 46.16 -1.03
C GLY A 376 -68.74 47.54 -1.54
N LYS A 377 -67.50 47.94 -1.26
CA LYS A 377 -66.86 49.18 -1.73
C LYS A 377 -65.75 48.92 -2.76
N ALA A 378 -65.35 49.97 -3.49
CA ALA A 378 -64.17 49.93 -4.34
C ALA A 378 -62.92 49.49 -3.56
N THR A 379 -62.03 48.76 -4.23
CA THR A 379 -60.77 48.30 -3.63
C THR A 379 -59.58 49.12 -4.14
N ASP A 380 -58.62 49.33 -3.24
CA ASP A 380 -57.33 49.97 -3.52
C ASP A 380 -56.35 48.98 -4.18
N ASN A 381 -56.66 47.68 -4.21
CA ASN A 381 -55.90 46.64 -4.92
C ASN A 381 -56.13 46.76 -6.43
N PRO A 382 -55.15 47.19 -7.25
CA PRO A 382 -55.37 47.60 -8.64
C PRO A 382 -55.34 46.45 -9.66
N VAL A 383 -55.21 45.19 -9.23
CA VAL A 383 -55.17 44.05 -10.16
C VAL A 383 -56.50 43.90 -10.90
N ARG A 384 -56.44 43.68 -12.21
CA ARG A 384 -57.63 43.61 -13.10
C ARG A 384 -57.48 42.62 -14.25
N VAL A 385 -56.66 41.60 -14.05
CA VAL A 385 -56.30 40.57 -15.05
C VAL A 385 -56.52 39.17 -14.48
N ASP A 386 -56.48 38.18 -15.36
CA ASP A 386 -56.42 36.77 -14.97
C ASP A 386 -55.19 36.47 -14.10
N PHE A 387 -55.16 35.29 -13.52
CA PHE A 387 -53.98 34.74 -12.86
C PHE A 387 -52.85 34.48 -13.87
N PRO A 388 -51.58 34.68 -13.48
CA PRO A 388 -50.45 34.17 -14.24
C PRO A 388 -50.38 32.64 -14.13
N ARG A 389 -49.74 31.98 -15.10
CA ARG A 389 -49.13 30.66 -14.85
C ARG A 389 -47.96 30.85 -13.88
N LEU A 390 -47.96 30.11 -12.78
CA LEU A 390 -46.93 30.15 -11.74
C LEU A 390 -46.00 28.95 -11.91
N LEU A 391 -44.70 29.21 -11.81
CA LEU A 391 -43.68 28.17 -11.89
C LEU A 391 -43.72 27.32 -10.62
N LEU A 392 -43.89 26.00 -10.76
CA LEU A 392 -43.76 25.08 -9.64
C LEU A 392 -42.32 24.59 -9.53
N GLY A 393 -41.66 25.02 -8.46
CA GLY A 393 -40.22 24.90 -8.28
C GLY A 393 -39.79 23.76 -7.38
N LYS A 394 -38.67 23.12 -7.74
CA LYS A 394 -37.94 22.16 -6.89
C LYS A 394 -36.89 22.88 -6.04
N TYR A 395 -36.73 22.44 -4.79
CA TYR A 395 -35.71 22.93 -3.85
C TYR A 395 -35.03 21.80 -3.06
N PHE A 396 -33.75 21.99 -2.74
CA PHE A 396 -33.05 21.16 -1.75
C PHE A 396 -32.18 21.97 -0.79
N ALA A 397 -31.87 21.37 0.36
CA ALA A 397 -30.83 21.81 1.27
C ALA A 397 -29.43 21.56 0.65
N ASN A 398 -28.50 22.49 0.83
CA ASN A 398 -27.18 22.47 0.17
C ASN A 398 -26.29 21.30 0.58
N VAL A 399 -26.65 20.55 1.63
CA VAL A 399 -26.04 19.25 1.97
C VAL A 399 -26.23 18.20 0.88
N LEU A 400 -27.27 18.30 0.04
CA LEU A 400 -27.51 17.41 -1.10
C LEU A 400 -26.73 17.80 -2.38
N LYS A 401 -25.80 18.77 -2.32
CA LYS A 401 -24.99 19.18 -3.49
C LYS A 401 -23.86 18.21 -3.85
N SER A 402 -23.57 17.23 -3.00
CA SER A 402 -22.64 16.14 -3.33
C SER A 402 -23.20 15.28 -4.46
N SER A 403 -22.38 14.96 -5.46
CA SER A 403 -22.69 13.94 -6.47
C SER A 403 -22.79 12.52 -5.89
N ASP A 404 -22.30 12.32 -4.66
CA ASP A 404 -22.39 11.07 -3.90
C ASP A 404 -23.79 10.48 -3.97
N GLY A 405 -23.92 9.33 -4.64
CA GLY A 405 -25.18 8.61 -4.79
C GLY A 405 -26.20 9.18 -5.77
N GLY A 406 -25.82 10.11 -6.66
CA GLY A 406 -26.62 10.55 -7.82
C GLY A 406 -27.89 11.37 -7.49
N LEU A 407 -28.18 11.60 -6.20
CA LEU A 407 -29.39 12.30 -5.77
C LEU A 407 -29.44 13.76 -6.25
N ALA A 408 -28.29 14.43 -6.35
CA ALA A 408 -28.18 15.76 -6.94
C ALA A 408 -28.64 15.77 -8.42
N ASN A 409 -28.25 14.77 -9.21
CA ASN A 409 -28.70 14.65 -10.60
C ASN A 409 -30.19 14.28 -10.70
N LEU A 410 -30.68 13.37 -9.86
CA LEU A 410 -32.11 13.06 -9.78
C LEU A 410 -32.93 14.33 -9.51
N MET A 411 -32.55 15.14 -8.52
CA MET A 411 -33.23 16.40 -8.22
C MET A 411 -33.15 17.41 -9.37
N ASN A 412 -32.02 17.50 -10.09
CA ASN A 412 -31.88 18.34 -11.28
C ASN A 412 -32.80 17.87 -12.42
N MET A 413 -32.73 16.59 -12.78
CA MET A 413 -33.34 16.03 -14.00
C MET A 413 -34.82 15.64 -13.85
N MET A 414 -35.28 15.32 -12.63
CA MET A 414 -36.67 14.91 -12.36
C MET A 414 -37.65 15.94 -12.91
N THR A 415 -38.42 15.54 -13.92
CA THR A 415 -39.34 16.40 -14.65
C THR A 415 -40.59 15.60 -15.03
N ILE A 416 -41.69 15.82 -14.30
CA ILE A 416 -43.00 15.23 -14.58
C ILE A 416 -43.75 16.20 -15.50
N GLN A 417 -44.27 15.74 -16.64
CA GLN A 417 -45.06 16.62 -17.53
C GLN A 417 -46.51 16.71 -17.05
N GLU A 418 -47.23 17.77 -17.44
CA GLU A 418 -48.66 18.01 -17.15
C GLU A 418 -49.51 16.76 -17.43
N HIS A 419 -49.32 16.10 -18.58
CA HIS A 419 -49.98 14.84 -18.95
C HIS A 419 -49.65 13.64 -18.03
N ASP A 420 -48.41 13.54 -17.55
CA ASP A 420 -47.98 12.47 -16.63
C ASP A 420 -48.53 12.69 -15.22
N LEU A 421 -48.59 13.94 -14.76
CA LEU A 421 -49.26 14.30 -13.52
C LEU A 421 -50.76 14.00 -13.61
N ASP A 422 -51.42 14.31 -14.73
CA ASP A 422 -52.81 13.92 -14.96
C ASP A 422 -52.98 12.39 -14.94
N SER A 423 -51.98 11.62 -15.39
CA SER A 423 -52.00 10.15 -15.29
C SER A 423 -51.87 9.66 -13.84
N LEU A 424 -51.02 10.32 -13.03
CA LEU A 424 -50.86 10.08 -11.59
C LEU A 424 -52.15 10.43 -10.82
N LEU A 425 -52.72 11.61 -11.06
CA LEU A 425 -53.96 12.11 -10.45
C LEU A 425 -55.17 11.21 -10.75
N ARG A 426 -55.32 10.77 -12.02
CA ARG A 426 -56.37 9.80 -12.40
C ARG A 426 -56.16 8.42 -11.77
N GLY A 427 -54.91 7.96 -11.68
CA GLY A 427 -54.57 6.70 -11.00
C GLY A 427 -54.90 6.73 -9.51
N TYR A 428 -54.57 7.83 -8.82
CA TYR A 428 -54.95 8.06 -7.43
C TYR A 428 -56.46 8.13 -7.23
N ASN A 429 -57.18 8.87 -8.07
CA ASN A 429 -58.64 8.94 -8.00
C ASN A 429 -59.28 7.56 -8.10
N ALA A 430 -58.88 6.72 -9.07
CA ALA A 430 -59.40 5.37 -9.21
C ALA A 430 -59.17 4.49 -7.95
N LEU A 431 -57.95 4.49 -7.41
CA LEU A 431 -57.60 3.73 -6.20
C LEU A 431 -58.37 4.21 -4.95
N ARG A 432 -58.62 5.51 -4.85
CA ARG A 432 -59.42 6.11 -3.77
C ARG A 432 -60.91 5.81 -3.93
N ASP A 433 -61.42 5.82 -5.17
CA ASP A 433 -62.82 5.54 -5.49
C ASP A 433 -63.19 4.05 -5.32
N GLU A 434 -62.19 3.14 -5.39
CA GLU A 434 -62.33 1.75 -4.96
C GLU A 434 -62.52 1.58 -3.43
N GLY A 435 -62.02 2.54 -2.62
CA GLY A 435 -62.20 2.56 -1.17
C GLY A 435 -61.48 1.45 -0.38
N VAL A 436 -60.58 0.69 -1.02
CA VAL A 436 -59.86 -0.45 -0.41
C VAL A 436 -58.61 -0.02 0.36
N LEU A 437 -57.97 1.07 -0.04
CA LEU A 437 -56.70 1.55 0.50
C LEU A 437 -56.88 2.81 1.36
N SER A 438 -55.94 3.08 2.28
CA SER A 438 -55.83 4.40 2.91
C SER A 438 -55.35 5.46 1.90
N GLN A 439 -55.52 6.75 2.25
CA GLN A 439 -55.04 7.86 1.42
C GLN A 439 -53.52 7.74 1.12
N THR A 440 -52.72 7.38 2.11
CA THR A 440 -51.27 7.18 2.00
C THR A 440 -50.91 6.01 1.06
N GLU A 441 -51.59 4.88 1.20
CA GLU A 441 -51.40 3.71 0.33
C GLU A 441 -51.84 4.00 -1.11
N SER A 442 -52.89 4.81 -1.31
CA SER A 442 -53.34 5.26 -2.62
C SER A 442 -52.30 6.15 -3.31
N TYR A 443 -51.63 7.06 -2.58
CA TYR A 443 -50.53 7.86 -3.14
C TYR A 443 -49.33 7.00 -3.57
N PHE A 444 -48.88 6.08 -2.70
CA PHE A 444 -47.80 5.14 -3.02
C PHE A 444 -48.15 4.26 -4.22
N THR A 445 -49.36 3.68 -4.22
CA THR A 445 -49.78 2.75 -5.27
C THR A 445 -49.99 3.47 -6.62
N ALA A 446 -50.48 4.71 -6.62
CA ALA A 446 -50.59 5.54 -7.83
C ALA A 446 -49.20 5.91 -8.40
N ALA A 447 -48.29 6.40 -7.55
CA ALA A 447 -46.91 6.72 -7.94
C ALA A 447 -46.18 5.48 -8.49
N CYS A 448 -46.32 4.35 -7.80
CA CYS A 448 -45.74 3.08 -8.22
C CYS A 448 -46.33 2.56 -9.54
N ASN A 449 -47.66 2.63 -9.71
CA ASN A 449 -48.33 2.23 -10.94
C ASN A 449 -47.97 3.12 -12.14
N TRP A 450 -47.54 4.37 -11.93
CA TRP A 450 -46.92 5.17 -12.99
C TRP A 450 -45.47 4.76 -13.23
N LEU A 451 -44.63 4.66 -12.19
CA LEU A 451 -43.23 4.26 -12.29
C LEU A 451 -43.02 2.91 -13.00
N ARG A 452 -43.91 1.94 -12.76
CA ARG A 452 -43.85 0.59 -13.35
C ARG A 452 -44.27 0.53 -14.84
N LYS A 453 -44.76 1.62 -15.45
CA LYS A 453 -45.21 1.63 -16.86
C LYS A 453 -44.04 1.51 -17.84
N PRO A 454 -44.15 0.68 -18.90
CA PRO A 454 -43.19 0.64 -20.01
C PRO A 454 -42.97 2.00 -20.69
N GLU A 455 -44.01 2.84 -20.72
CA GLU A 455 -43.98 4.18 -21.33
C GLU A 455 -43.25 5.19 -20.44
N SER A 456 -43.31 5.01 -19.12
CA SER A 456 -42.69 5.92 -18.13
C SER A 456 -41.23 5.58 -17.84
N TYR A 457 -40.80 4.31 -17.95
CA TYR A 457 -39.40 3.92 -17.73
C TYR A 457 -38.38 4.75 -18.55
N PRO A 458 -38.56 4.98 -19.87
CA PRO A 458 -37.65 5.84 -20.65
C PRO A 458 -37.65 7.32 -20.22
N ILE A 459 -38.70 7.79 -19.51
CA ILE A 459 -38.80 9.17 -19.02
C ILE A 459 -37.98 9.32 -17.73
N TRP A 460 -38.13 8.41 -16.75
CA TRP A 460 -37.49 8.56 -15.45
C TRP A 460 -36.10 7.90 -15.34
N SER A 461 -35.78 6.89 -16.15
CA SER A 461 -34.46 6.24 -16.11
C SER A 461 -33.32 7.21 -16.45
N VAL A 462 -33.56 8.18 -17.34
CA VAL A 462 -32.59 9.24 -17.68
C VAL A 462 -32.44 10.34 -16.62
N TRP A 463 -33.21 10.30 -15.53
CA TRP A 463 -32.97 11.15 -14.36
C TRP A 463 -31.83 10.62 -13.47
N LEU A 464 -31.41 9.38 -13.67
CA LEU A 464 -30.41 8.70 -12.86
C LEU A 464 -29.07 8.66 -13.60
N GLU A 465 -28.01 9.16 -12.96
CA GLU A 465 -26.64 9.01 -13.47
C GLU A 465 -26.20 7.54 -13.45
N PRO A 466 -25.44 7.05 -14.44
CA PRO A 466 -24.81 5.74 -14.34
C PRO A 466 -23.95 5.60 -13.07
N LEU A 467 -23.83 4.37 -12.55
CA LEU A 467 -22.92 4.11 -11.42
C LEU A 467 -21.48 4.51 -11.80
N PRO A 468 -20.74 5.20 -10.91
CA PRO A 468 -19.37 5.60 -11.19
C PRO A 468 -18.46 4.37 -11.35
N ASN A 469 -17.33 4.56 -12.03
CA ASN A 469 -16.31 3.53 -12.15
C ASN A 469 -15.66 3.25 -10.78
N CYS A 470 -15.35 1.97 -10.50
CA CYS A 470 -14.71 1.62 -9.23
C CYS A 470 -13.25 2.11 -9.15
N GLU A 471 -13.07 3.30 -8.60
CA GLU A 471 -11.77 3.92 -8.32
C GLU A 471 -11.09 3.42 -7.02
N TYR A 472 -9.76 3.43 -7.02
CA TYR A 472 -8.93 3.19 -5.83
C TYR A 472 -9.09 4.33 -4.81
N ASP A 473 -9.01 3.96 -3.53
CA ASP A 473 -9.18 4.78 -2.33
C ASP A 473 -10.58 5.41 -2.14
N THR A 474 -11.35 5.60 -3.22
CA THR A 474 -12.79 5.90 -3.17
C THR A 474 -13.61 4.64 -2.86
N HIS A 475 -13.48 3.58 -3.68
CA HIS A 475 -14.38 2.42 -3.65
C HIS A 475 -13.73 1.13 -3.14
N TYR A 476 -12.44 0.95 -3.37
CA TYR A 476 -11.65 -0.17 -2.84
C TYR A 476 -10.30 0.30 -2.30
N SER A 477 -9.70 -0.51 -1.45
CA SER A 477 -8.36 -0.28 -0.91
C SER A 477 -7.64 -1.63 -0.72
N PHE A 478 -6.49 -1.63 -0.07
CA PHE A 478 -5.72 -2.85 0.21
C PHE A 478 -5.17 -2.88 1.64
N THR A 479 -4.79 -4.06 2.10
CA THR A 479 -3.97 -4.28 3.29
C THR A 479 -2.65 -4.94 2.88
N LEU A 480 -1.56 -4.60 3.59
CA LEU A 480 -0.24 -5.21 3.39
C LEU A 480 0.02 -6.26 4.48
N GLU A 481 -0.14 -7.53 4.14
CA GLU A 481 0.34 -8.63 4.98
C GLU A 481 1.85 -8.84 4.78
N GLY A 482 2.56 -9.14 5.87
CA GLY A 482 4.02 -9.24 5.87
C GLY A 482 4.74 -8.04 6.49
N CYS A 483 4.03 -6.97 6.83
CA CYS A 483 4.58 -5.68 7.26
C CYS A 483 4.15 -5.27 8.66
N ASP A 484 4.97 -4.45 9.34
CA ASP A 484 4.52 -3.67 10.50
C ASP A 484 3.73 -2.43 10.05
N ALA A 485 2.50 -2.27 10.56
CA ALA A 485 1.62 -1.15 10.21
C ALA A 485 2.00 0.19 10.86
N THR A 486 3.04 0.23 11.69
CA THR A 486 3.52 1.42 12.42
C THR A 486 4.97 1.79 12.08
N THR A 487 5.85 0.80 11.85
CA THR A 487 7.26 1.04 11.47
C THR A 487 7.56 0.80 9.99
N ASN A 488 6.63 0.23 9.23
CA ASN A 488 6.83 -0.25 7.84
C ASN A 488 7.97 -1.28 7.69
N GLU A 489 8.34 -1.96 8.79
CA GLU A 489 9.39 -2.98 8.81
C GLU A 489 8.89 -4.33 8.29
N ASP A 490 9.81 -5.09 7.71
CA ASP A 490 9.60 -6.44 7.19
C ASP A 490 9.36 -7.44 8.34
N LYS A 491 8.15 -8.00 8.48
CA LYS A 491 7.80 -9.00 9.51
C LYS A 491 7.76 -10.43 9.01
N THR A 492 7.13 -10.67 7.87
CA THR A 492 6.95 -12.01 7.30
C THR A 492 7.16 -12.00 5.79
N PHE A 493 7.44 -13.18 5.24
CA PHE A 493 7.72 -13.39 3.82
C PHE A 493 6.98 -14.65 3.36
N PRO A 494 6.34 -14.67 2.18
CA PRO A 494 6.20 -13.55 1.24
C PRO A 494 5.26 -12.45 1.76
N ARG A 495 5.36 -11.25 1.18
CA ARG A 495 4.47 -10.12 1.47
C ARG A 495 3.31 -10.15 0.49
N GLN A 496 2.13 -9.69 0.92
CA GLN A 496 0.92 -9.77 0.12
C GLN A 496 0.11 -8.46 0.23
N ALA A 497 -0.24 -7.86 -0.91
CA ALA A 497 -1.25 -6.81 -0.96
C ALA A 497 -2.61 -7.45 -1.24
N LYS A 498 -3.51 -7.46 -0.24
CA LYS A 498 -4.87 -8.01 -0.34
C LYS A 498 -5.87 -6.88 -0.51
N PHE A 499 -6.60 -6.90 -1.61
CA PHE A 499 -7.61 -5.89 -1.94
C PHE A 499 -8.95 -6.17 -1.27
N TYR A 500 -9.69 -5.12 -0.93
CA TYR A 500 -11.04 -5.20 -0.36
C TYR A 500 -11.90 -4.00 -0.78
N TRP A 501 -13.21 -4.23 -0.95
CA TRP A 501 -14.17 -3.14 -1.16
C TRP A 501 -14.34 -2.32 0.14
N ARG A 502 -14.36 -0.99 0.02
CA ARG A 502 -14.73 -0.10 1.13
C ARG A 502 -16.22 -0.18 1.45
N THR A 503 -17.04 -0.31 0.41
CA THR A 503 -18.50 -0.52 0.49
C THR A 503 -18.89 -1.79 -0.28
N PRO A 504 -18.66 -2.98 0.29
CA PRO A 504 -19.07 -4.25 -0.31
C PRO A 504 -20.60 -4.39 -0.33
N ARG A 505 -21.13 -5.20 -1.25
CA ARG A 505 -22.54 -5.60 -1.25
C ARG A 505 -22.88 -6.43 0.00
N PRO A 506 -23.96 -6.12 0.75
CA PRO A 506 -24.34 -6.89 1.94
C PRO A 506 -24.70 -8.35 1.67
N ASP A 507 -25.22 -8.65 0.47
CA ASP A 507 -25.57 -10.00 0.02
C ASP A 507 -24.37 -10.78 -0.56
N ASN A 508 -23.36 -10.09 -1.09
CA ASN A 508 -22.16 -10.69 -1.65
C ASN A 508 -20.95 -9.76 -1.50
N ASN A 509 -20.13 -10.03 -0.48
CA ASN A 509 -18.97 -9.22 -0.14
C ASN A 509 -17.85 -9.16 -1.21
N SER A 510 -17.93 -9.99 -2.25
CA SER A 510 -16.99 -9.99 -3.38
C SER A 510 -17.30 -8.94 -4.44
N LEU A 511 -18.48 -8.29 -4.37
CA LEU A 511 -18.94 -7.26 -5.31
C LEU A 511 -19.00 -5.88 -4.65
N PRO A 512 -18.74 -4.80 -5.41
CA PRO A 512 -18.95 -3.43 -4.93
C PRO A 512 -20.45 -3.10 -4.86
N TYR A 513 -20.83 -2.19 -3.98
CA TYR A 513 -22.24 -1.75 -3.89
C TYR A 513 -22.53 -0.39 -4.54
N ALA A 514 -21.52 0.45 -4.71
CA ALA A 514 -21.67 1.86 -5.12
C ALA A 514 -21.01 2.22 -6.47
N CYS A 515 -20.39 1.27 -7.17
CA CYS A 515 -19.65 1.51 -8.42
C CYS A 515 -19.71 0.30 -9.36
N ASP A 516 -19.43 0.52 -10.65
CA ASP A 516 -19.29 -0.53 -11.66
C ASP A 516 -17.82 -1.02 -11.73
N PRO A 517 -17.54 -2.32 -11.47
CA PRO A 517 -16.18 -2.85 -11.47
C PRO A 517 -15.67 -3.23 -12.87
N TYR A 518 -16.42 -2.97 -13.95
CA TYR A 518 -16.10 -3.47 -15.31
C TYR A 518 -14.68 -3.17 -15.80
N HIS A 519 -14.12 -2.00 -15.45
CA HIS A 519 -12.76 -1.61 -15.85
C HIS A 519 -11.64 -2.30 -15.06
N LEU A 520 -11.95 -3.08 -14.01
CA LEU A 520 -11.00 -3.84 -13.20
C LEU A 520 -10.84 -5.29 -13.71
N PRO A 521 -9.76 -6.01 -13.35
CA PRO A 521 -9.51 -7.36 -13.84
C PRO A 521 -10.65 -8.31 -13.49
N ASN A 522 -11.16 -9.03 -14.50
CA ASN A 522 -12.30 -9.94 -14.37
C ASN A 522 -13.59 -9.30 -13.82
N SER A 523 -13.73 -7.97 -13.94
CA SER A 523 -14.85 -7.20 -13.37
C SER A 523 -15.01 -7.36 -11.84
N GLY A 524 -13.89 -7.46 -11.12
CA GLY A 524 -13.85 -7.61 -9.66
C GLY A 524 -12.66 -6.91 -9.00
N LEU A 525 -12.37 -7.26 -7.75
CA LEU A 525 -11.15 -6.78 -7.09
C LEU A 525 -9.89 -7.30 -7.81
N PRO A 526 -8.79 -6.53 -7.86
CA PRO A 526 -7.51 -7.04 -8.32
C PRO A 526 -7.07 -8.27 -7.51
N SER A 527 -6.34 -9.18 -8.16
CA SER A 527 -5.79 -10.37 -7.50
C SER A 527 -4.79 -9.98 -6.40
N THR A 528 -4.65 -10.83 -5.38
CA THR A 528 -3.67 -10.61 -4.30
C THR A 528 -2.25 -10.59 -4.89
N LEU A 529 -1.57 -9.45 -4.82
CA LEU A 529 -0.20 -9.31 -5.29
C LEU A 529 0.74 -9.92 -4.23
N VAL A 530 1.39 -11.03 -4.58
CA VAL A 530 2.42 -11.67 -3.76
C VAL A 530 3.79 -11.19 -4.24
N THR A 531 4.62 -10.69 -3.33
CA THR A 531 5.83 -9.93 -3.70
C THR A 531 7.03 -10.17 -2.76
N SER A 532 8.22 -10.12 -3.34
CA SER A 532 9.51 -10.18 -2.65
C SER A 532 10.04 -8.80 -2.21
N ARG A 533 9.40 -7.70 -2.64
CA ARG A 533 9.78 -6.33 -2.28
C ARG A 533 9.68 -6.10 -0.76
N SER A 534 10.43 -5.12 -0.24
CA SER A 534 10.34 -4.73 1.18
C SER A 534 9.09 -3.89 1.44
N CYS A 535 8.63 -3.90 2.69
CA CYS A 535 7.46 -3.16 3.15
C CYS A 535 7.62 -1.64 2.91
N LEU A 536 8.81 -1.09 3.19
CA LEU A 536 9.15 0.30 2.85
C LEU A 536 8.93 0.59 1.35
N TRP A 537 9.48 -0.24 0.46
CA TRP A 537 9.33 -0.06 -0.99
C TRP A 537 7.86 -0.09 -1.42
N LEU A 538 7.06 -0.99 -0.86
CA LEU A 538 5.63 -1.08 -1.14
C LEU A 538 4.88 0.18 -0.70
N THR A 539 5.23 0.77 0.45
CA THR A 539 4.63 2.03 0.91
C THR A 539 5.08 3.26 0.12
N GLU A 540 6.31 3.28 -0.40
CA GLU A 540 6.82 4.39 -1.23
C GLU A 540 6.31 4.33 -2.69
N ASN A 541 6.03 3.14 -3.23
CA ASN A 541 5.78 2.91 -4.65
C ASN A 541 4.35 2.42 -4.96
N VAL A 542 3.37 2.76 -4.10
CA VAL A 542 1.96 2.32 -4.22
C VAL A 542 1.42 2.43 -5.64
N ASN A 543 1.50 3.62 -6.25
CA ASN A 543 0.98 3.86 -7.60
C ASN A 543 1.63 2.97 -8.68
N THR A 544 2.86 2.50 -8.47
CA THR A 544 3.58 1.67 -9.43
C THR A 544 3.09 0.22 -9.41
N TRP A 545 3.00 -0.40 -8.23
CA TRP A 545 2.56 -1.79 -8.11
C TRP A 545 1.03 -1.94 -8.11
N LEU A 546 0.29 -0.90 -7.71
CA LEU A 546 -1.16 -0.86 -7.87
C LEU A 546 -1.55 -0.95 -9.36
N MET A 547 -0.86 -0.23 -10.24
CA MET A 547 -1.05 -0.32 -11.70
C MET A 547 -0.75 -1.71 -12.27
N TRP A 548 0.17 -2.48 -11.67
CA TRP A 548 0.40 -3.88 -12.04
C TRP A 548 -0.82 -4.73 -11.68
N ALA A 549 -1.32 -4.60 -10.44
CA ALA A 549 -2.49 -5.33 -9.97
C ALA A 549 -3.78 -4.97 -10.75
N THR A 550 -4.06 -3.68 -10.95
CA THR A 550 -5.31 -3.21 -11.60
C THR A 550 -5.35 -3.44 -13.11
N LEU A 551 -4.21 -3.62 -13.78
CA LEU A 551 -4.14 -4.03 -15.18
C LEU A 551 -3.90 -5.55 -15.37
N GLY A 552 -3.72 -6.32 -14.29
CA GLY A 552 -3.34 -7.73 -14.38
C GLY A 552 -1.98 -7.97 -15.06
N THR A 553 -1.04 -7.02 -14.91
CA THR A 553 0.29 -7.07 -15.52
C THR A 553 1.37 -7.39 -14.48
N GLN A 554 2.56 -7.83 -14.94
CA GLN A 554 3.71 -8.12 -14.10
C GLN A 554 4.88 -7.17 -14.40
N PRO A 555 5.74 -6.86 -13.40
CA PRO A 555 7.01 -6.19 -13.64
C PRO A 555 8.00 -7.04 -14.45
N ILE A 556 9.00 -6.36 -15.02
CA ILE A 556 10.12 -6.97 -15.76
C ILE A 556 11.15 -7.49 -14.74
N CYS A 557 11.70 -8.70 -14.93
CA CYS A 557 12.69 -9.25 -14.01
C CYS A 557 14.05 -8.50 -14.06
N ASP A 558 14.47 -8.02 -12.89
CA ASP A 558 15.72 -7.34 -12.60
C ASP A 558 16.56 -8.11 -11.53
N THR A 559 17.63 -7.48 -11.01
CA THR A 559 18.54 -8.07 -10.02
C THR A 559 18.02 -8.09 -8.57
N SER A 560 16.80 -7.61 -8.32
CA SER A 560 16.18 -7.53 -6.99
C SER A 560 15.06 -8.55 -6.76
N PHE A 561 14.67 -9.32 -7.78
CA PHE A 561 13.74 -10.47 -7.65
C PHE A 561 14.45 -11.81 -7.39
N TYR A 562 15.79 -11.86 -7.43
CA TYR A 562 16.57 -13.08 -7.17
C TYR A 562 17.65 -12.87 -6.11
N THR A 563 18.06 -14.00 -5.50
CA THR A 563 19.15 -14.11 -4.53
C THR A 563 20.12 -15.21 -4.95
N TYR A 564 21.16 -15.46 -4.16
CA TYR A 564 22.11 -16.54 -4.34
C TYR A 564 22.29 -17.36 -3.07
N ASP A 565 22.58 -18.65 -3.25
CA ASP A 565 23.07 -19.55 -2.21
C ASP A 565 24.54 -19.91 -2.50
N VAL A 566 25.30 -20.30 -1.47
CA VAL A 566 26.73 -20.64 -1.60
C VAL A 566 27.01 -22.01 -1.01
N SER A 567 27.67 -22.88 -1.77
CA SER A 567 27.92 -24.28 -1.39
C SER A 567 29.20 -24.48 -0.54
N GLU A 568 29.40 -25.70 -0.05
CA GLU A 568 30.62 -26.08 0.68
C GLU A 568 31.87 -26.15 -0.22
N CYS A 569 33.04 -26.02 0.40
CA CYS A 569 34.33 -26.12 -0.28
C CYS A 569 34.59 -27.51 -0.87
N THR A 570 34.55 -27.61 -2.20
CA THR A 570 34.80 -28.83 -2.98
C THR A 570 36.24 -29.32 -2.84
N SER A 571 36.51 -30.56 -3.28
CA SER A 571 37.86 -31.16 -3.29
C SER A 571 38.87 -30.43 -4.20
N SER A 572 38.39 -29.56 -5.09
CA SER A 572 39.17 -28.62 -5.92
C SER A 572 39.75 -27.45 -5.12
N GLY A 573 39.14 -27.09 -3.98
CA GLY A 573 39.46 -25.86 -3.24
C GLY A 573 38.62 -24.64 -3.63
N SER A 574 37.50 -24.85 -4.34
CA SER A 574 36.51 -23.83 -4.71
C SER A 574 35.11 -24.17 -4.20
N ARG A 575 34.24 -23.16 -4.09
CA ARG A 575 32.80 -23.30 -3.78
C ARG A 575 31.95 -22.67 -4.88
N GLU A 576 30.71 -23.13 -5.01
CA GLU A 576 29.78 -22.72 -6.07
C GLU A 576 28.76 -21.72 -5.52
N VAL A 577 28.48 -20.67 -6.29
CA VAL A 577 27.44 -19.67 -6.04
C VAL A 577 26.33 -19.89 -7.06
N SER A 578 25.15 -20.31 -6.60
CA SER A 578 24.00 -20.61 -7.44
C SER A 578 22.87 -19.60 -7.20
N TYR A 579 22.19 -19.17 -8.26
CA TYR A 579 21.14 -18.14 -8.19
C TYR A 579 19.74 -18.75 -8.20
N ARG A 580 18.82 -18.14 -7.45
CA ARG A 580 17.38 -18.52 -7.43
C ARG A 580 16.49 -17.30 -7.22
N TRP A 581 15.27 -17.34 -7.78
CA TRP A 581 14.26 -16.33 -7.51
C TRP A 581 13.85 -16.31 -6.02
N PHE A 582 13.48 -15.14 -5.50
CA PHE A 582 12.84 -15.05 -4.18
C PHE A 582 11.47 -15.74 -4.18
N LEU A 583 10.73 -15.60 -5.28
CA LEU A 583 9.44 -16.26 -5.53
C LEU A 583 9.53 -17.04 -6.86
N PRO A 584 10.02 -18.29 -6.84
CA PRO A 584 10.03 -19.15 -8.03
C PRO A 584 8.60 -19.48 -8.47
N ASP A 585 8.42 -19.76 -9.76
CA ASP A 585 7.15 -20.29 -10.26
C ASP A 585 6.91 -21.75 -9.81
N SER A 586 5.65 -22.06 -9.55
CA SER A 586 5.17 -23.36 -9.08
C SER A 586 5.34 -24.51 -10.09
N SER A 587 5.38 -24.22 -11.39
CA SER A 587 5.58 -25.22 -12.45
C SER A 587 7.06 -25.38 -12.85
N ASN A 588 7.84 -24.30 -12.77
CA ASN A 588 9.27 -24.31 -13.09
C ASN A 588 10.03 -23.21 -12.37
N ALA A 589 10.84 -23.59 -11.36
CA ALA A 589 11.65 -22.69 -10.55
C ALA A 589 12.74 -21.91 -11.32
N SER A 590 12.93 -22.17 -12.62
CA SER A 590 13.76 -21.33 -13.51
C SER A 590 13.13 -19.96 -13.80
N PHE A 591 11.82 -19.82 -13.61
CA PHE A 591 11.05 -18.58 -13.77
C PHE A 591 10.57 -18.03 -12.42
N SER A 592 10.25 -16.74 -12.38
CA SER A 592 9.60 -16.10 -11.23
C SER A 592 8.09 -16.16 -11.37
N SER A 593 7.38 -16.23 -10.24
CA SER A 593 5.93 -15.99 -10.17
C SER A 593 5.57 -14.50 -10.07
N GLU A 594 6.52 -13.63 -9.73
CA GLU A 594 6.30 -12.20 -9.49
C GLU A 594 6.57 -11.33 -10.72
N CYS A 595 7.55 -11.70 -11.56
CA CYS A 595 8.00 -10.92 -12.71
C CYS A 595 8.07 -11.77 -13.99
N SER A 596 7.93 -11.13 -15.17
CA SER A 596 8.08 -11.81 -16.46
C SER A 596 8.84 -10.99 -17.50
N GLY A 597 9.60 -11.69 -18.35
CA GLY A 597 10.58 -11.07 -19.24
C GLY A 597 11.76 -10.41 -18.51
N GLY A 598 12.65 -9.76 -19.26
CA GLY A 598 13.84 -9.12 -18.68
C GLY A 598 15.03 -10.07 -18.54
N ARG A 599 15.64 -10.12 -17.35
CA ARG A 599 16.80 -10.98 -17.07
C ARG A 599 16.37 -12.39 -16.68
N THR A 600 17.11 -13.39 -17.14
CA THR A 600 17.09 -14.75 -16.59
C THR A 600 17.96 -14.83 -15.33
N LEU A 601 17.87 -15.93 -14.58
CA LEU A 601 18.89 -16.27 -13.58
C LEU A 601 20.28 -16.35 -14.25
N PRO A 602 21.35 -15.84 -13.61
CA PRO A 602 22.72 -16.04 -14.09
C PRO A 602 23.19 -17.49 -13.94
N ASP A 603 24.18 -17.88 -14.75
CA ASP A 603 24.89 -19.16 -14.60
C ASP A 603 25.66 -19.23 -13.26
N PRO A 604 25.85 -20.42 -12.66
CA PRO A 604 26.61 -20.58 -11.42
C PRO A 604 28.08 -20.12 -11.54
N VAL A 605 28.59 -19.50 -10.47
CA VAL A 605 29.97 -18.96 -10.41
C VAL A 605 30.78 -19.73 -9.37
N PHE A 606 32.02 -20.11 -9.70
CA PHE A 606 32.94 -20.78 -8.78
C PHE A 606 33.95 -19.78 -8.19
N ILE A 607 34.07 -19.75 -6.86
CA ILE A 607 34.96 -18.85 -6.11
C ILE A 607 35.95 -19.66 -5.24
N ASP A 608 37.15 -19.12 -5.01
CA ASP A 608 38.22 -19.76 -4.21
C ASP A 608 37.86 -19.88 -2.71
N CYS A 609 38.33 -20.94 -2.03
CA CYS A 609 38.08 -21.16 -0.60
C CYS A 609 39.13 -20.52 0.34
N GLU A 610 38.69 -20.08 1.52
CA GLU A 610 39.53 -19.37 2.52
C GLU A 610 40.42 -20.32 3.33
N TYR A 611 40.11 -21.61 3.34
CA TYR A 611 40.86 -22.67 4.00
C TYR A 611 41.14 -23.82 3.04
N VAL A 612 42.01 -24.74 3.45
CA VAL A 612 42.37 -25.93 2.65
C VAL A 612 41.69 -27.16 3.25
N PRO A 613 40.61 -27.71 2.65
CA PRO A 613 39.99 -28.95 3.12
C PRO A 613 40.97 -30.14 3.14
N TYR A 614 40.84 -31.03 4.12
CA TYR A 614 41.63 -32.26 4.21
C TYR A 614 41.42 -33.23 3.02
N SER A 615 40.33 -33.05 2.26
CA SER A 615 40.04 -33.78 1.03
C SER A 615 40.93 -33.39 -0.16
N THR A 616 41.54 -32.20 -0.13
CA THR A 616 42.39 -31.68 -1.23
C THR A 616 43.68 -32.47 -1.41
N THR A 617 44.19 -32.52 -2.64
CA THR A 617 45.51 -33.10 -2.96
C THR A 617 46.63 -32.40 -2.17
N VAL A 618 46.54 -31.08 -1.99
CA VAL A 618 47.49 -30.27 -1.23
C VAL A 618 47.58 -30.72 0.23
N SER A 619 46.44 -30.88 0.91
CA SER A 619 46.44 -31.32 2.31
C SER A 619 47.00 -32.73 2.47
N LYS A 620 46.62 -33.65 1.58
CA LYS A 620 47.12 -35.04 1.56
C LYS A 620 48.64 -35.13 1.45
N VAL A 621 49.26 -34.33 0.57
CA VAL A 621 50.73 -34.29 0.40
C VAL A 621 51.42 -33.79 1.68
N VAL A 622 50.90 -32.74 2.31
CA VAL A 622 51.47 -32.20 3.57
C VAL A 622 51.35 -33.20 4.71
N ILE A 623 50.20 -33.87 4.86
CA ILE A 623 49.98 -34.89 5.91
C ILE A 623 50.99 -36.04 5.79
N VAL A 624 51.21 -36.55 4.58
CA VAL A 624 52.19 -37.64 4.34
C VAL A 624 53.62 -37.18 4.69
N LEU A 625 54.00 -35.96 4.28
CA LEU A 625 55.34 -35.41 4.57
C LEU A 625 55.54 -35.19 6.08
N ALA A 626 54.57 -34.58 6.77
CA ALA A 626 54.62 -34.35 8.21
C ALA A 626 54.66 -35.67 9.01
N GLY A 627 53.88 -36.68 8.60
CA GLY A 627 53.90 -38.01 9.20
C GLY A 627 55.26 -38.70 9.05
N LEU A 628 55.88 -38.64 7.87
CA LEU A 628 57.22 -39.18 7.64
C LEU A 628 58.28 -38.49 8.50
N CYS A 629 58.22 -37.16 8.63
CA CYS A 629 59.08 -36.40 9.55
C CYS A 629 58.88 -36.84 11.01
N ALA A 630 57.63 -36.97 11.48
CA ALA A 630 57.32 -37.40 12.84
C ALA A 630 57.85 -38.82 13.15
N CYS A 631 57.71 -39.76 12.21
CA CYS A 631 58.27 -41.11 12.35
C CYS A 631 59.80 -41.10 12.53
N ILE A 632 60.51 -40.25 11.78
CA ILE A 632 61.97 -40.09 11.94
C ILE A 632 62.29 -39.52 13.34
N MET A 633 61.54 -38.53 13.82
CA MET A 633 61.75 -37.97 15.18
C MET A 633 61.52 -39.01 16.28
N LEU A 634 60.47 -39.84 16.17
CA LEU A 634 60.19 -40.92 17.12
C LEU A 634 61.29 -41.98 17.12
N ALA A 635 61.80 -42.38 15.95
CA ALA A 635 62.95 -43.27 15.84
C ALA A 635 64.22 -42.67 16.48
N CYS A 636 64.46 -41.36 16.29
CA CYS A 636 65.56 -40.65 16.94
C CYS A 636 65.39 -40.58 18.48
N ILE A 637 64.17 -40.45 19.00
CA ILE A 637 63.92 -40.53 20.46
C ILE A 637 64.29 -41.94 20.97
N GLY A 638 63.84 -43.00 20.29
CA GLY A 638 64.18 -44.37 20.64
C GLY A 638 65.69 -44.61 20.70
N PHE A 639 66.41 -44.16 19.66
CA PHE A 639 67.88 -44.24 19.62
C PHE A 639 68.56 -43.47 20.77
N VAL A 640 68.14 -42.23 21.06
CA VAL A 640 68.71 -41.40 22.13
C VAL A 640 68.42 -41.95 23.52
N VAL A 641 67.28 -42.62 23.72
CA VAL A 641 66.92 -43.29 24.98
C VAL A 641 67.66 -44.63 25.14
N TYR A 642 67.92 -45.35 24.05
CA TYR A 642 68.70 -46.58 24.05
C TYR A 642 70.18 -46.31 24.37
N GLU A 643 70.86 -45.44 23.61
CA GLU A 643 72.27 -45.08 23.82
C GLU A 643 72.50 -44.08 24.98
N ARG A 644 71.50 -43.84 25.84
CA ARG A 644 71.52 -42.80 26.88
C ARG A 644 72.71 -42.88 27.85
N ASP A 645 73.21 -44.10 28.07
CA ASP A 645 74.24 -44.40 29.06
C ASP A 645 75.68 -44.27 28.49
N GLN A 646 75.82 -44.16 27.17
CA GLN A 646 77.10 -43.93 26.49
C GLN A 646 77.72 -42.57 26.88
N PRO A 647 79.06 -42.47 27.02
CA PRO A 647 79.71 -41.25 27.52
C PRO A 647 79.44 -40.01 26.66
N ILE A 648 79.29 -40.15 25.34
CA ILE A 648 78.94 -39.05 24.42
C ILE A 648 77.52 -38.53 24.72
N VAL A 649 76.52 -39.40 24.71
CA VAL A 649 75.10 -39.04 24.87
C VAL A 649 74.82 -38.52 26.29
N LYS A 650 75.42 -39.17 27.30
CA LYS A 650 75.35 -38.80 28.71
C LYS A 650 75.98 -37.43 28.97
N ARG A 651 77.15 -37.12 28.38
CA ARG A 651 77.79 -35.79 28.45
C ARG A 651 77.00 -34.70 27.71
N SER A 652 76.39 -35.04 26.57
CA SER A 652 75.48 -34.15 25.80
C SER A 652 74.20 -33.77 26.56
N GLN A 653 73.85 -34.48 27.64
CA GLN A 653 72.57 -34.40 28.38
C GLN A 653 71.37 -34.81 27.51
N TYR A 654 71.11 -36.12 27.46
CA TYR A 654 70.02 -36.71 26.67
C TYR A 654 68.63 -36.10 26.94
N GLN A 655 68.36 -35.58 28.14
CA GLN A 655 67.09 -34.95 28.51
C GLN A 655 66.69 -33.82 27.54
N PHE A 656 67.57 -32.84 27.32
CA PHE A 656 67.31 -31.74 26.38
C PHE A 656 67.17 -32.22 24.92
N LEU A 657 67.90 -33.28 24.56
CA LEU A 657 67.86 -33.87 23.22
C LEU A 657 66.52 -34.56 22.94
N VAL A 658 65.94 -35.25 23.93
CA VAL A 658 64.58 -35.82 23.87
C VAL A 658 63.53 -34.71 23.89
N THR A 659 63.65 -33.69 24.74
CA THR A 659 62.69 -32.55 24.76
C THR A 659 62.63 -31.80 23.43
N MET A 660 63.77 -31.58 22.78
CA MET A 660 63.85 -30.99 21.44
C MET A 660 63.17 -31.86 20.38
N LEU A 661 63.35 -33.18 20.44
CA LEU A 661 62.72 -34.14 19.52
C LEU A 661 61.20 -34.21 19.71
N LEU A 662 60.71 -34.15 20.96
CA LEU A 662 59.28 -34.04 21.27
C LEU A 662 58.69 -32.74 20.72
N GLY A 663 59.41 -31.63 20.81
CA GLY A 663 59.06 -30.38 20.12
C GLY A 663 58.98 -30.55 18.59
N GLY A 664 59.89 -31.34 17.99
CA GLY A 664 59.86 -31.69 16.57
C GLY A 664 58.60 -32.49 16.17
N VAL A 665 58.18 -33.45 16.98
CA VAL A 665 56.92 -34.20 16.77
C VAL A 665 55.70 -33.26 16.88
N LEU A 666 55.67 -32.40 17.89
CA LEU A 666 54.61 -31.39 18.05
C LEU A 666 54.54 -30.40 16.87
N MET A 667 55.68 -30.02 16.28
CA MET A 667 55.71 -29.18 15.07
C MET A 667 55.09 -29.87 13.85
N CYS A 668 55.27 -31.19 13.71
CA CYS A 668 54.63 -31.98 12.65
C CYS A 668 53.11 -32.03 12.85
N ILE A 669 52.64 -32.21 14.09
CA ILE A 669 51.21 -32.19 14.45
C ILE A 669 50.60 -30.81 14.20
N ALA A 670 51.29 -29.73 14.61
CA ALA A 670 50.87 -28.35 14.37
C ALA A 670 50.69 -28.05 12.87
N THR A 671 51.60 -28.56 12.03
CA THR A 671 51.56 -28.40 10.57
C THR A 671 50.29 -29.04 9.96
N ILE A 672 49.86 -30.20 10.47
CA ILE A 672 48.63 -30.88 10.02
C ILE A 672 47.38 -30.09 10.44
N ILE A 673 47.31 -29.64 11.70
CA ILE A 673 46.17 -28.92 12.27
C ILE A 673 46.04 -27.48 11.70
N TYR A 674 47.07 -26.96 11.04
CA TYR A 674 46.98 -25.73 10.26
C TYR A 674 46.11 -25.89 9.00
N GLY A 675 45.93 -27.10 8.47
CA GLY A 675 44.95 -27.42 7.43
C GLY A 675 43.52 -27.59 7.99
N GLY A 676 42.55 -27.80 7.11
CA GLY A 676 41.16 -28.11 7.47
C GLY A 676 40.26 -26.90 7.76
N PRO A 677 38.95 -27.14 7.90
CA PRO A 677 37.98 -26.09 8.22
C PRO A 677 38.28 -25.46 9.59
N PRO A 678 38.15 -24.14 9.74
CA PRO A 678 38.26 -23.48 11.03
C PRO A 678 37.04 -23.84 11.89
N SER A 679 37.20 -24.81 12.79
CA SER A 679 36.34 -24.99 13.96
C SER A 679 36.97 -24.30 15.17
N GLY A 680 36.21 -24.07 16.25
CA GLY A 680 36.75 -23.39 17.42
C GLY A 680 38.01 -24.06 17.99
N VAL A 681 37.96 -25.38 18.18
CA VAL A 681 39.10 -26.18 18.68
C VAL A 681 40.31 -26.06 17.76
N VAL A 682 40.11 -26.06 16.44
CA VAL A 682 41.18 -25.87 15.46
C VAL A 682 41.77 -24.46 15.52
N CYS A 683 40.93 -23.43 15.70
CA CYS A 683 41.38 -22.04 15.84
C CYS A 683 42.25 -21.81 17.08
N ALA A 684 41.95 -22.47 18.21
CA ALA A 684 42.75 -22.40 19.44
C ALA A 684 44.06 -23.22 19.32
N LEU A 685 44.01 -24.44 18.77
CA LEU A 685 45.18 -25.32 18.67
C LEU A 685 46.25 -24.82 17.69
N ARG A 686 45.87 -24.13 16.60
CA ARG A 686 46.81 -23.60 15.58
C ARG A 686 47.93 -22.73 16.18
N PRO A 687 47.67 -21.62 16.91
CA PRO A 687 48.72 -20.81 17.53
C PRO A 687 49.41 -21.54 18.71
N ALA A 688 48.67 -22.30 19.51
CA ALA A 688 49.20 -22.96 20.70
C ALA A 688 50.28 -24.00 20.37
N LEU A 689 49.98 -24.94 19.45
CA LEU A 689 50.90 -26.01 19.08
C LEU A 689 52.18 -25.49 18.41
N LEU A 690 52.07 -24.48 17.54
CA LEU A 690 53.24 -23.82 16.93
C LEU A 690 54.11 -23.12 17.99
N SER A 691 53.49 -22.42 18.95
CA SER A 691 54.17 -21.72 20.03
C SER A 691 54.95 -22.68 20.94
N TRP A 692 54.31 -23.75 21.40
CA TRP A 692 54.93 -24.74 22.29
C TRP A 692 56.01 -25.55 21.57
N ALA A 693 55.77 -25.98 20.32
CA ALA A 693 56.75 -26.71 19.53
C ALA A 693 58.03 -25.89 19.30
N PHE A 694 57.89 -24.59 18.96
CA PHE A 694 59.03 -23.67 18.83
C PHE A 694 59.83 -23.57 20.14
N THR A 695 59.17 -23.42 21.29
CA THR A 695 59.83 -23.30 22.60
C THR A 695 60.52 -24.58 23.03
N LEU A 696 59.95 -25.76 22.76
CA LEU A 696 60.57 -27.03 23.08
C LEU A 696 61.80 -27.30 22.20
N ILE A 697 61.73 -26.98 20.89
CA ILE A 697 62.88 -27.08 19.99
C ILE A 697 63.94 -26.03 20.37
N PHE A 698 63.63 -24.75 20.19
CA PHE A 698 64.62 -23.67 20.28
C PHE A 698 64.98 -23.30 21.72
N GLY A 699 64.03 -23.28 22.64
CA GLY A 699 64.29 -23.01 24.06
C GLY A 699 65.27 -24.03 24.68
N SER A 700 65.25 -25.28 24.23
CA SER A 700 66.24 -26.29 24.65
C SER A 700 67.67 -25.93 24.19
N LEU A 701 67.83 -25.36 22.99
CA LEU A 701 69.10 -24.84 22.48
C LEU A 701 69.56 -23.61 23.26
N VAL A 702 68.63 -22.70 23.62
CA VAL A 702 68.94 -21.52 24.47
C VAL A 702 69.43 -21.98 25.85
N VAL A 703 68.68 -22.84 26.53
CA VAL A 703 69.02 -23.34 27.87
C VAL A 703 70.34 -24.13 27.85
N LYS A 704 70.59 -24.94 26.81
CA LYS A 704 71.88 -25.60 26.61
C LYS A 704 73.02 -24.59 26.40
N SER A 705 72.80 -23.53 25.62
CA SER A 705 73.77 -22.45 25.40
C SER A 705 74.08 -21.68 26.69
N MET A 706 73.05 -21.33 27.48
CA MET A 706 73.20 -20.67 28.79
C MET A 706 74.05 -21.52 29.74
N ARG A 707 73.84 -22.84 29.77
CA ARG A 707 74.62 -23.77 30.60
C ARG A 707 76.10 -23.75 30.20
N VAL A 708 76.39 -23.84 28.90
CA VAL A 708 77.78 -23.78 28.38
C VAL A 708 78.41 -22.44 28.73
N TYR A 709 77.74 -21.32 28.43
CA TYR A 709 78.24 -19.97 28.69
C TYR A 709 78.56 -19.71 30.17
N ARG A 710 77.67 -20.10 31.09
CA ARG A 710 77.88 -19.92 32.54
C ARG A 710 79.07 -20.71 33.10
N VAL A 711 79.47 -21.81 32.46
CA VAL A 711 80.66 -22.59 32.85
C VAL A 711 81.97 -21.88 32.45
N PHE A 712 81.95 -21.04 31.41
CA PHE A 712 83.13 -20.28 30.97
C PHE A 712 83.23 -18.87 31.55
N LEU A 713 82.14 -18.33 32.13
CA LEU A 713 82.14 -16.98 32.72
C LEU A 713 82.61 -16.93 34.19
N SER A 714 82.73 -18.08 34.87
CA SER A 714 83.20 -18.13 36.26
C SER A 714 84.72 -17.96 36.37
N ASN A 715 85.19 -16.72 36.40
CA ASN A 715 86.61 -16.35 36.58
C ASN A 715 87.23 -16.83 37.92
N ALA A 716 86.44 -17.40 38.83
CA ALA A 716 86.93 -18.20 39.95
C ALA A 716 86.67 -19.69 39.67
N MET A 717 87.72 -20.52 39.64
CA MET A 717 87.65 -21.96 39.35
C MET A 717 87.05 -22.79 40.52
N LYS A 718 85.83 -22.45 40.96
CA LYS A 718 85.00 -23.31 41.80
C LYS A 718 84.14 -24.19 40.89
N ARG A 719 84.26 -25.50 41.00
CA ARG A 719 83.54 -26.49 40.17
C ARG A 719 82.04 -26.54 40.52
N VAL A 720 81.27 -25.56 40.06
CA VAL A 720 79.81 -25.50 40.28
C VAL A 720 79.10 -26.55 39.44
N VAL A 721 78.70 -27.66 40.06
CA VAL A 721 77.94 -28.74 39.41
C VAL A 721 76.48 -28.33 39.25
N LEU A 722 76.18 -27.59 38.18
CA LEU A 722 74.81 -27.28 37.77
C LEU A 722 74.08 -28.57 37.35
N SER A 723 73.02 -28.95 38.07
CA SER A 723 72.19 -30.11 37.72
C SER A 723 71.39 -29.85 36.44
N ALA A 724 71.17 -30.90 35.63
CA ALA A 724 70.30 -30.81 34.46
C ALA A 724 68.86 -30.43 34.84
N GLY A 725 68.36 -30.91 36.00
CA GLY A 725 67.03 -30.56 36.51
C GLY A 725 66.86 -29.06 36.79
N THR A 726 67.90 -28.38 37.28
CA THR A 726 67.87 -26.91 37.48
C THR A 726 67.74 -26.17 36.16
N MET A 727 68.39 -26.65 35.10
CA MET A 727 68.28 -26.07 33.76
C MET A 727 66.94 -26.42 33.09
N MET A 728 66.38 -27.62 33.33
CA MET A 728 65.02 -27.98 32.88
C MET A 728 63.95 -27.07 33.50
N LYS A 729 64.11 -26.61 34.75
CA LYS A 729 63.22 -25.60 35.35
C LYS A 729 63.23 -24.26 34.59
N VAL A 730 64.35 -23.86 33.99
CA VAL A 730 64.42 -22.66 33.13
C VAL A 730 63.64 -22.88 31.82
N LEU A 731 63.74 -24.06 31.22
CA LEU A 731 62.97 -24.41 30.01
C LEU A 731 61.46 -24.49 30.30
N ALA A 732 61.08 -25.05 31.46
CA ALA A 732 59.69 -25.03 31.93
C ALA A 732 59.19 -23.58 32.16
N GLY A 733 60.05 -22.68 32.65
CA GLY A 733 59.73 -21.25 32.75
C GLY A 733 59.44 -20.60 31.40
N PHE A 734 60.20 -20.93 30.35
CA PHE A 734 59.90 -20.42 29.00
C PHE A 734 58.56 -20.94 28.44
N LEU A 735 58.22 -22.20 28.72
CA LEU A 735 56.94 -22.79 28.34
C LEU A 735 55.78 -22.21 29.16
N ALA A 736 56.00 -21.90 30.45
CA ALA A 736 55.02 -21.23 31.30
C ALA A 736 54.68 -19.83 30.78
N VAL A 737 55.65 -19.07 30.27
CA VAL A 737 55.39 -17.77 29.62
C VAL A 737 54.45 -17.95 28.42
N ASP A 738 54.71 -18.93 27.54
CA ASP A 738 53.83 -19.22 26.40
C ASP A 738 52.40 -19.55 26.85
N ILE A 739 52.25 -20.39 27.87
CA ILE A 739 50.96 -20.79 28.44
C ILE A 739 50.25 -19.56 29.02
N THR A 740 50.92 -18.71 29.80
CA THR A 740 50.28 -17.50 30.36
C THR A 740 49.80 -16.52 29.29
N ILE A 741 50.54 -16.34 28.19
CA ILE A 741 50.11 -15.46 27.10
C ILE A 741 48.88 -16.04 26.39
N LEU A 742 48.87 -17.35 26.09
CA LEU A 742 47.73 -18.03 25.46
C LEU A 742 46.48 -18.05 26.36
N VAL A 743 46.63 -18.37 27.65
CA VAL A 743 45.51 -18.38 28.62
C VAL A 743 44.95 -16.97 28.83
N SER A 744 45.80 -15.93 28.85
CA SER A 744 45.33 -14.54 28.93
C SER A 744 44.51 -14.10 27.72
N HIS A 745 44.79 -14.66 26.54
CA HIS A 745 44.07 -14.41 25.29
C HIS A 745 42.67 -15.03 25.29
N GLU A 746 42.52 -16.24 25.85
CA GLU A 746 41.23 -16.93 25.98
C GLU A 746 40.35 -16.32 27.09
N SER A 747 40.94 -15.81 28.17
CA SER A 747 40.21 -15.31 29.35
C SER A 747 39.59 -13.92 29.15
N LEU A 748 40.34 -12.98 28.58
CA LEU A 748 39.96 -11.55 28.58
C LEU A 748 38.71 -11.19 27.73
N PRO A 749 38.41 -11.83 26.57
CA PRO A 749 37.24 -11.48 25.76
C PRO A 749 35.88 -11.75 26.42
N ARG A 750 35.79 -12.67 27.39
CA ARG A 750 34.52 -13.03 28.04
C ARG A 750 34.06 -12.01 29.08
N LEU A 751 35.01 -11.40 29.79
CA LEU A 751 34.76 -10.31 30.75
C LEU A 751 34.10 -9.06 30.13
N SER A 752 34.18 -8.89 28.81
CA SER A 752 33.46 -7.83 28.08
C SER A 752 32.02 -8.17 27.70
N ILE A 753 31.61 -9.45 27.69
CA ILE A 753 30.28 -9.88 27.23
C ILE A 753 29.33 -10.08 28.42
N GLU A 754 29.76 -10.79 29.47
CA GLU A 754 28.90 -11.08 30.63
C GLU A 754 28.58 -9.83 31.48
N ARG A 755 29.34 -8.73 31.31
CA ARG A 755 29.13 -7.45 32.02
C ARG A 755 27.81 -6.74 31.70
N TYR A 756 27.02 -7.20 30.73
CA TYR A 756 25.71 -6.61 30.44
C TYR A 756 24.55 -7.25 31.23
N GLU A 757 24.73 -8.46 31.78
CA GLU A 757 23.69 -9.15 32.57
C GLU A 757 24.13 -9.47 34.03
N ALA A 758 25.41 -9.68 34.28
CA ALA A 758 25.94 -10.07 35.60
C ALA A 758 26.07 -8.91 36.61
N SER A 759 25.04 -8.07 36.76
CA SER A 759 25.01 -6.94 37.70
C SER A 759 24.49 -7.33 39.10
N ARG A 760 24.60 -8.61 39.48
CA ARG A 760 24.08 -9.13 40.76
C ARG A 760 24.87 -10.35 41.25
N SER A 761 25.28 -10.31 42.52
CA SER A 761 25.73 -11.45 43.34
C SER A 761 27.12 -12.05 43.03
N ILE A 762 28.18 -11.49 43.63
CA ILE A 762 28.99 -12.12 44.71
C ILE A 762 30.24 -11.28 45.03
N CYS A 763 30.60 -11.22 46.32
CA CYS A 763 31.93 -10.85 46.80
C CYS A 763 32.46 -12.03 47.64
N GLY A 764 33.72 -12.46 47.44
CA GLY A 764 34.31 -13.54 48.24
C GLY A 764 35.66 -14.03 47.71
N ASP A 765 36.72 -13.59 48.39
CA ASP A 765 38.08 -14.16 48.57
C ASP A 765 38.92 -14.73 47.41
N TYR A 766 40.24 -14.65 47.62
CA TYR A 766 41.30 -15.13 46.74
C TYR A 766 42.04 -16.33 47.37
N ASP A 767 41.84 -17.54 46.85
CA ASP A 767 42.91 -18.54 46.63
C ASP A 767 42.37 -19.73 45.78
N GLU A 768 43.26 -20.49 45.12
CA GLU A 768 43.02 -21.67 44.25
C GLU A 768 42.68 -21.51 42.73
N ASP A 769 42.91 -20.34 42.10
CA ASP A 769 42.66 -20.13 40.65
C ASP A 769 43.39 -21.12 39.69
N ILE A 770 44.53 -21.70 40.10
CA ILE A 770 45.38 -22.53 39.22
C ILE A 770 44.65 -23.79 38.74
N THR A 771 43.80 -24.40 39.55
CA THR A 771 43.08 -25.63 39.18
C THR A 771 41.95 -25.35 38.18
N ILE A 772 41.28 -24.20 38.32
CA ILE A 772 40.20 -23.76 37.44
C ILE A 772 40.75 -23.42 36.04
N LEU A 773 41.91 -22.75 35.96
CA LEU A 773 42.56 -22.45 34.68
C LEU A 773 42.97 -23.70 33.89
N VAL A 774 43.27 -24.81 34.56
CA VAL A 774 43.55 -26.10 33.89
C VAL A 774 42.26 -26.81 33.47
N SER A 775 41.18 -26.75 34.26
CA SER A 775 39.89 -27.36 33.87
C SER A 775 39.22 -26.65 32.69
N TRP A 776 39.45 -25.35 32.51
CA TRP A 776 38.93 -24.57 31.39
C TRP A 776 39.55 -24.91 30.02
N GLN A 777 40.70 -25.58 29.97
CA GLN A 777 41.43 -25.90 28.72
C GLN A 777 40.69 -26.85 27.76
N LEU A 778 39.49 -27.34 28.11
CA LEU A 778 38.70 -28.28 27.32
C LEU A 778 37.31 -27.77 26.88
N VAL A 779 36.82 -26.65 27.41
CA VAL A 779 35.36 -26.34 27.41
C VAL A 779 34.98 -25.11 26.58
N SER A 780 35.92 -24.28 26.12
CA SER A 780 35.57 -22.99 25.51
C SER A 780 36.63 -22.41 24.56
N PRO A 781 36.61 -22.77 23.27
CA PRO A 781 37.59 -22.31 22.29
C PRO A 781 37.35 -20.88 21.78
N SER A 782 38.37 -20.32 21.10
CA SER A 782 38.23 -19.16 20.20
C SER A 782 37.29 -19.50 19.04
N ASN A 783 36.20 -18.75 18.85
CA ASN A 783 35.21 -19.04 17.82
C ASN A 783 35.76 -18.85 16.40
N ALA A 784 35.33 -19.71 15.48
CA ALA A 784 35.35 -19.40 14.05
C ALA A 784 34.24 -18.39 13.75
N ILE A 785 34.53 -17.37 12.95
CA ILE A 785 33.61 -16.26 12.68
C ILE A 785 33.35 -16.22 11.18
N LEU A 786 32.06 -16.17 10.82
CA LEU A 786 31.60 -15.79 9.49
C LEU A 786 31.80 -14.28 9.33
N LYS A 787 32.54 -13.88 8.28
CA LYS A 787 32.78 -12.48 7.96
C LYS A 787 32.43 -12.23 6.51
N SER A 788 31.51 -11.31 6.25
CA SER A 788 31.23 -10.80 4.91
C SER A 788 32.48 -10.16 4.29
N GLU A 789 32.84 -10.58 3.08
CA GLU A 789 33.85 -9.92 2.25
C GLU A 789 33.35 -9.83 0.79
N SER A 790 33.44 -8.63 0.20
CA SER A 790 32.95 -8.33 -1.14
C SER A 790 33.74 -9.07 -2.23
N VAL A 791 33.12 -10.02 -2.92
CA VAL A 791 33.78 -10.81 -3.98
C VAL A 791 33.53 -10.19 -5.35
N ALA A 792 34.60 -9.71 -5.97
CA ALA A 792 34.55 -9.02 -7.27
C ALA A 792 34.00 -9.90 -8.42
N GLU A 793 34.17 -11.22 -8.32
CA GLU A 793 33.73 -12.19 -9.34
C GLU A 793 32.20 -12.32 -9.43
N ILE A 794 31.48 -11.96 -8.37
CA ILE A 794 30.01 -11.81 -8.34
C ILE A 794 29.58 -10.33 -8.29
N GLY A 795 30.38 -9.45 -8.89
CA GLY A 795 30.07 -8.02 -9.01
C GLY A 795 30.31 -7.19 -7.75
N GLY A 796 30.98 -7.74 -6.73
CA GLY A 796 31.26 -7.06 -5.46
C GLY A 796 30.23 -7.31 -4.37
N LEU A 797 29.31 -8.27 -4.55
CA LEU A 797 28.43 -8.74 -3.49
C LEU A 797 29.22 -9.37 -2.34
N ASP A 798 28.74 -9.18 -1.11
CA ASP A 798 29.37 -9.67 0.11
C ASP A 798 29.13 -11.17 0.32
N VAL A 799 30.20 -11.97 0.30
CA VAL A 799 30.14 -13.41 0.57
C VAL A 799 30.62 -13.70 1.98
N GLU A 800 29.89 -14.55 2.72
CA GLU A 800 30.35 -15.02 4.03
C GLU A 800 31.62 -15.88 3.89
N CYS A 801 32.68 -15.44 4.54
CA CYS A 801 33.99 -16.09 4.61
C CYS A 801 34.24 -16.61 6.04
N LEU A 802 34.41 -17.91 6.22
CA LEU A 802 34.63 -18.50 7.54
C LEU A 802 36.12 -18.47 7.92
N ARG A 803 36.50 -17.72 8.96
CA ARG A 803 37.90 -17.59 9.40
C ARG A 803 38.08 -17.65 10.92
N CYS A 804 39.27 -18.05 11.36
CA CYS A 804 39.69 -17.87 12.75
C CYS A 804 40.04 -16.39 12.98
N ALA A 805 39.28 -15.70 13.81
CA ALA A 805 39.50 -14.30 14.13
C ALA A 805 39.60 -14.09 15.66
N SER A 806 40.35 -13.07 16.08
CA SER A 806 40.43 -12.65 17.48
C SER A 806 39.94 -11.22 17.61
N SER A 807 39.24 -10.93 18.71
CA SER A 807 38.84 -9.58 19.10
C SER A 807 40.00 -8.62 19.39
N SER A 808 41.24 -9.12 19.54
CA SER A 808 42.42 -8.29 19.75
C SER A 808 43.69 -8.87 19.11
N SER A 809 44.42 -8.05 18.36
CA SER A 809 45.72 -8.38 17.78
C SER A 809 46.88 -8.33 18.78
N VAL A 810 46.67 -7.77 19.98
CA VAL A 810 47.72 -7.53 20.98
C VAL A 810 48.41 -8.81 21.42
N PHE A 811 47.65 -9.89 21.66
CA PHE A 811 48.18 -11.18 22.11
C PHE A 811 49.08 -11.86 21.08
N VAL A 812 48.73 -11.74 19.79
CA VAL A 812 49.57 -12.21 18.67
C VAL A 812 50.88 -11.42 18.64
N GLY A 813 50.83 -10.10 18.85
CA GLY A 813 52.02 -9.25 19.00
C GLY A 813 52.91 -9.65 20.18
N LEU A 814 52.32 -9.94 21.34
CA LEU A 814 53.04 -10.40 22.55
C LEU A 814 53.74 -11.75 22.33
N LEU A 815 53.08 -12.70 21.66
CA LEU A 815 53.71 -13.98 21.29
C LEU A 815 54.91 -13.78 20.36
N PHE A 816 54.77 -12.98 19.29
CA PHE A 816 55.89 -12.70 18.38
C PHE A 816 57.04 -11.96 19.06
N PHE A 817 56.74 -10.98 19.94
CA PHE A 817 57.76 -10.29 20.73
C PHE A 817 58.52 -11.25 21.64
N TRP A 818 57.82 -12.14 22.37
CA TRP A 818 58.44 -13.15 23.21
C TRP A 818 59.32 -14.13 22.41
N LYS A 819 58.83 -14.63 21.26
CA LYS A 819 59.66 -15.49 20.38
C LYS A 819 60.89 -14.75 19.84
N ALA A 820 60.78 -13.46 19.51
CA ALA A 820 61.91 -12.65 19.08
C ALA A 820 62.95 -12.46 20.20
N VAL A 821 62.51 -12.18 21.43
CA VAL A 821 63.39 -12.10 22.61
C VAL A 821 64.12 -13.42 22.85
N MET A 822 63.41 -14.56 22.77
CA MET A 822 64.06 -15.88 22.83
C MET A 822 65.08 -16.05 21.70
N LEU A 823 64.70 -15.78 20.45
CA LEU A 823 65.52 -16.00 19.26
C LEU A 823 66.81 -15.17 19.28
N PHE A 824 66.73 -13.86 19.51
CA PHE A 824 67.90 -12.99 19.56
C PHE A 824 68.78 -13.26 20.78
N GLY A 825 68.18 -13.54 21.95
CA GLY A 825 68.95 -13.94 23.15
C GLY A 825 69.69 -15.26 22.96
N GLY A 826 69.03 -16.25 22.34
CA GLY A 826 69.63 -17.53 21.96
C GLY A 826 70.76 -17.38 20.94
N LEU A 827 70.55 -16.58 19.90
CA LEU A 827 71.57 -16.28 18.90
C LEU A 827 72.79 -15.60 19.53
N TYR A 828 72.58 -14.58 20.37
CA TYR A 828 73.65 -13.88 21.09
C TYR A 828 74.47 -14.84 21.96
N LEU A 829 73.81 -15.69 22.76
CA LEU A 829 74.49 -16.72 23.57
C LEU A 829 75.27 -17.71 22.70
N SER A 830 74.71 -18.17 21.57
CA SER A 830 75.39 -19.08 20.65
C SER A 830 76.64 -18.45 20.00
N ILE A 831 76.62 -17.14 19.72
CA ILE A 831 77.76 -16.37 19.20
C ILE A 831 78.90 -16.30 20.23
N LEU A 832 78.59 -16.20 21.52
CA LEU A 832 79.59 -16.14 22.59
C LEU A 832 80.31 -17.49 22.79
N ILE A 833 79.60 -18.62 22.70
CA ILE A 833 80.18 -19.96 22.92
C ILE A 833 80.85 -20.59 21.69
N ARG A 834 80.77 -19.96 20.50
CA ARG A 834 81.22 -20.55 19.22
C ARG A 834 82.73 -20.82 19.09
N LYS A 835 83.56 -20.27 19.98
CA LYS A 835 85.04 -20.41 19.98
C LYS A 835 85.60 -21.17 21.20
N VAL A 836 84.76 -21.89 21.93
CA VAL A 836 85.18 -22.78 23.04
C VAL A 836 86.13 -23.89 22.55
N SER A 837 86.98 -24.41 23.45
CA SER A 837 88.01 -25.41 23.16
C SER A 837 87.47 -26.74 22.58
N SER A 838 88.38 -27.50 21.97
CA SER A 838 88.13 -28.72 21.19
C SER A 838 87.45 -29.88 21.94
N ASP A 839 87.32 -29.80 23.27
CA ASP A 839 86.61 -30.80 24.08
C ASP A 839 85.08 -30.67 24.02
N PHE A 840 84.59 -29.51 23.53
CA PHE A 840 83.16 -29.18 23.44
C PHE A 840 82.73 -28.84 22.01
N GLN A 841 83.00 -29.76 21.07
CA GLN A 841 82.65 -29.67 19.63
C GLN A 841 81.13 -29.70 19.32
N GLU A 842 80.28 -29.16 20.20
CA GLU A 842 78.83 -29.01 20.01
C GLU A 842 78.42 -27.57 19.74
N SER A 843 79.19 -26.57 20.20
CA SER A 843 78.79 -25.15 20.15
C SER A 843 78.63 -24.60 18.73
N VAL A 844 79.45 -25.07 17.78
CA VAL A 844 79.36 -24.70 16.35
C VAL A 844 78.02 -25.14 15.75
N TRP A 845 77.57 -26.36 16.07
CA TRP A 845 76.29 -26.89 15.60
C TRP A 845 75.10 -26.16 16.24
N ILE A 846 75.23 -25.72 17.50
CA ILE A 846 74.19 -24.91 18.17
C ILE A 846 74.04 -23.55 17.48
N PHE A 847 75.16 -22.89 17.13
CA PHE A 847 75.14 -21.66 16.32
C PHE A 847 74.53 -21.89 14.93
N ALA A 848 74.89 -22.99 14.25
CA ALA A 848 74.33 -23.33 12.94
C ALA A 848 72.80 -23.52 12.99
N SER A 849 72.28 -24.27 13.98
CA SER A 849 70.84 -24.44 14.18
C SER A 849 70.13 -23.11 14.49
N ALA A 850 70.75 -22.20 15.25
CA ALA A 850 70.17 -20.88 15.54
C ALA A 850 70.03 -20.01 14.27
N CYS A 851 71.01 -20.05 13.38
CA CYS A 851 70.95 -19.35 12.09
C CYS A 851 69.84 -19.89 11.17
N VAL A 852 69.57 -21.21 11.18
CA VAL A 852 68.46 -21.81 10.42
C VAL A 852 67.12 -21.31 10.92
N VAL A 853 66.90 -21.30 12.25
CA VAL A 853 65.65 -20.79 12.84
C VAL A 853 65.43 -19.31 12.51
N LEU A 854 66.46 -18.47 12.60
CA LEU A 854 66.38 -17.06 12.18
C LEU A 854 65.93 -16.93 10.71
N PHE A 855 66.57 -17.66 9.80
CA PHE A 855 66.26 -17.57 8.36
C PHE A 855 64.82 -18.02 8.05
N SER A 856 64.37 -19.13 8.64
CA SER A 856 62.99 -19.61 8.46
C SER A 856 61.95 -18.63 9.02
N SER A 857 62.21 -18.01 10.18
CA SER A 857 61.34 -16.96 10.73
C SER A 857 61.24 -15.73 9.81
N LEU A 858 62.36 -15.32 9.19
CA LEU A 858 62.41 -14.19 8.24
C LEU A 858 61.69 -14.47 6.91
N LEU A 859 61.49 -15.74 6.53
CA LEU A 859 60.69 -16.11 5.35
C LEU A 859 59.18 -16.18 5.66
N LEU A 860 58.79 -16.68 6.84
CA LEU A 860 57.39 -16.87 7.19
C LEU A 860 56.67 -15.56 7.54
N LEU A 861 57.34 -14.61 8.20
CA LEU A 861 56.71 -13.35 8.62
C LEU A 861 56.23 -12.47 7.44
N PRO A 862 57.00 -12.23 6.36
CA PRO A 862 56.50 -11.49 5.20
C PRO A 862 55.33 -12.20 4.52
N MET A 863 55.42 -13.52 4.38
CA MET A 863 54.39 -14.34 3.73
C MET A 863 53.05 -14.32 4.48
N GLY A 864 53.08 -14.25 5.82
CA GLY A 864 51.88 -14.23 6.67
C GLY A 864 51.13 -12.89 6.73
N TYR A 865 51.76 -11.78 6.34
CA TYR A 865 51.20 -10.43 6.57
C TYR A 865 51.25 -9.47 5.37
N PHE A 866 52.08 -9.73 4.35
CA PHE A 866 52.30 -8.80 3.23
C PHE A 866 52.03 -9.41 1.84
N VAL A 867 51.67 -10.69 1.75
CA VAL A 867 51.45 -11.37 0.46
C VAL A 867 50.09 -12.07 0.46
N THR A 868 49.18 -11.59 -0.38
CA THR A 868 47.89 -12.25 -0.63
C THR A 868 48.11 -13.47 -1.55
N LEU A 869 48.12 -14.66 -0.97
CA LEU A 869 48.17 -15.94 -1.67
C LEU A 869 46.86 -16.70 -1.45
N SER A 870 46.44 -17.54 -2.40
CA SER A 870 45.34 -18.49 -2.16
C SER A 870 45.71 -19.45 -1.03
N ALA A 871 44.72 -19.92 -0.27
CA ALA A 871 44.93 -20.71 0.95
C ALA A 871 45.82 -21.94 0.70
N SER A 872 45.61 -22.61 -0.44
CA SER A 872 46.42 -23.75 -0.92
C SER A 872 47.91 -23.40 -1.10
N ALA A 873 48.21 -22.25 -1.70
CA ALA A 873 49.60 -21.82 -1.93
C ALA A 873 50.28 -21.42 -0.60
N PHE A 874 49.60 -20.65 0.26
CA PHE A 874 50.12 -20.27 1.57
C PHE A 874 50.46 -21.50 2.43
N PHE A 875 49.52 -22.45 2.52
CA PHE A 875 49.68 -23.66 3.33
C PHE A 875 50.84 -24.55 2.86
N LEU A 876 51.06 -24.68 1.55
CA LEU A 876 52.22 -25.41 1.01
C LEU A 876 53.56 -24.78 1.43
N PHE A 877 53.74 -23.48 1.22
CA PHE A 877 54.99 -22.80 1.57
C PHE A 877 55.24 -22.81 3.09
N PHE A 878 54.21 -22.56 3.89
CA PHE A 878 54.27 -22.64 5.35
C PHE A 878 54.77 -24.01 5.80
N SER A 879 54.10 -25.08 5.35
CA SER A 879 54.41 -26.45 5.75
C SER A 879 55.81 -26.88 5.31
N PHE A 880 56.23 -26.52 4.10
CA PHE A 880 57.56 -26.84 3.58
C PHE A 880 58.67 -26.16 4.39
N ILE A 881 58.54 -24.86 4.70
CA ILE A 881 59.55 -24.10 5.45
C ILE A 881 59.65 -24.63 6.89
N VAL A 882 58.53 -24.88 7.57
CA VAL A 882 58.49 -25.35 8.96
C VAL A 882 59.08 -26.76 9.10
N LEU A 883 58.67 -27.71 8.25
CA LEU A 883 59.15 -29.09 8.32
C LEU A 883 60.65 -29.19 7.95
N SER A 884 61.08 -28.54 6.86
CA SER A 884 62.48 -28.59 6.43
C SER A 884 63.44 -27.95 7.46
N ALA A 885 63.07 -26.82 8.05
CA ALA A 885 63.84 -26.18 9.12
C ALA A 885 63.98 -27.09 10.34
N THR A 886 62.89 -27.74 10.76
CA THR A 886 62.86 -28.67 11.90
C THR A 886 63.79 -29.87 11.65
N MET A 887 63.73 -30.46 10.46
CA MET A 887 64.64 -31.56 10.06
C MET A 887 66.12 -31.14 10.12
N VAL A 888 66.48 -29.96 9.58
CA VAL A 888 67.86 -29.47 9.55
C VAL A 888 68.40 -29.16 10.96
N VAL A 889 67.61 -28.45 11.78
CA VAL A 889 67.98 -28.11 13.17
C VAL A 889 68.29 -29.35 14.00
N ILE A 890 67.47 -30.40 13.84
CA ILE A 890 67.61 -31.65 14.59
C ILE A 890 68.74 -32.52 13.99
N GLY A 891 68.93 -32.50 12.67
CA GLY A 891 70.06 -33.13 11.98
C GLY A 891 71.42 -32.62 12.49
N PHE A 892 71.61 -31.29 12.56
CA PHE A 892 72.82 -30.69 13.14
C PHE A 892 73.05 -31.06 14.62
N MET A 893 71.97 -31.33 15.38
CA MET A 893 72.09 -31.77 16.77
C MET A 893 72.40 -33.25 16.95
N LEU A 894 71.93 -34.13 16.06
CA LEU A 894 72.08 -35.59 16.20
C LEU A 894 73.22 -36.19 15.41
N ILE A 895 73.36 -35.84 14.11
CA ILE A 895 74.29 -36.51 13.19
C ILE A 895 75.74 -36.51 13.71
N PRO A 896 76.30 -35.39 14.26
CA PRO A 896 77.65 -35.38 14.81
C PRO A 896 77.86 -36.28 16.05
N LYS A 897 76.79 -36.77 16.68
CA LYS A 897 76.85 -37.70 17.83
C LYS A 897 76.74 -39.15 17.38
N VAL A 898 75.85 -39.44 16.44
CA VAL A 898 75.72 -40.77 15.81
C VAL A 898 77.04 -41.20 15.19
N ILE A 899 77.69 -40.30 14.43
CA ILE A 899 79.00 -40.58 13.79
C ILE A 899 80.05 -40.94 14.85
N ARG A 900 80.21 -40.12 15.90
CA ARG A 900 81.24 -40.37 16.93
C ARG A 900 80.99 -41.63 17.77
N LEU A 901 79.74 -42.03 17.99
CA LEU A 901 79.42 -43.31 18.64
C LEU A 901 79.84 -44.50 17.75
N HIS A 902 79.62 -44.39 16.44
CA HIS A 902 80.09 -45.36 15.46
C HIS A 902 81.63 -45.35 15.31
N GLU A 903 82.30 -44.23 15.57
CA GLU A 903 83.77 -44.16 15.59
C GLU A 903 84.34 -44.84 16.84
N GLN A 904 83.84 -44.52 18.05
CA GLN A 904 84.32 -45.13 19.30
C GLN A 904 84.12 -46.66 19.32
N SER A 905 82.98 -47.17 18.88
CA SER A 905 82.74 -48.63 18.80
C SER A 905 83.65 -49.34 17.80
N ARG A 906 84.21 -48.60 16.82
CA ARG A 906 85.20 -49.10 15.86
C ARG A 906 86.60 -49.16 16.44
N ASP A 907 86.97 -48.21 17.29
CA ASP A 907 88.28 -48.19 17.96
C ASP A 907 88.34 -49.24 19.09
N GLU A 908 87.29 -49.39 19.91
CA GLU A 908 87.25 -50.43 20.96
C GLU A 908 87.35 -51.85 20.38
N SER A 909 86.69 -52.11 19.24
CA SER A 909 86.81 -53.38 18.53
C SER A 909 88.17 -53.62 17.86
N PHE A 910 88.97 -52.56 17.64
CA PHE A 910 90.34 -52.66 17.12
C PHE A 910 91.39 -52.87 18.22
N VAL A 911 91.17 -52.33 19.43
CA VAL A 911 92.08 -52.48 20.58
C VAL A 911 92.09 -53.93 21.11
N SER A 912 90.93 -54.60 21.14
CA SER A 912 90.80 -55.96 21.69
C SER A 912 91.59 -57.04 20.93
N GLN A 913 92.09 -56.75 19.72
CA GLN A 913 92.77 -57.72 18.86
C GLN A 913 94.31 -57.72 18.97
N LYS A 914 94.91 -56.84 19.79
CA LYS A 914 96.36 -56.57 19.77
C LYS A 914 97.19 -57.11 20.95
N THR A 915 96.56 -57.79 21.91
CA THR A 915 97.17 -58.12 23.21
C THR A 915 97.72 -59.54 23.35
N ASN A 916 97.55 -60.41 22.33
CA ASN A 916 97.96 -61.81 22.39
C ASN A 916 99.08 -62.15 21.37
N VAL A 917 100.01 -63.00 21.82
CA VAL A 917 101.14 -63.60 21.07
C VAL A 917 102.30 -62.67 20.70
N THR A 918 103.22 -62.49 21.65
CA THR A 918 104.67 -62.36 21.38
C THR A 918 105.36 -63.66 21.77
N GLY A 919 106.22 -64.24 20.92
CA GLY A 919 106.85 -65.52 21.26
C GLY A 919 107.82 -66.15 20.25
N ASN A 920 108.90 -65.45 19.88
CA ASN A 920 110.16 -66.00 19.29
C ASN A 920 110.07 -66.66 17.88
N SER A 921 111.14 -66.73 17.05
CA SER A 921 112.55 -66.29 17.22
C SER A 921 113.24 -65.87 15.89
N SER A 922 114.35 -65.12 16.05
CA SER A 922 115.63 -65.20 15.29
C SER A 922 115.74 -64.87 13.78
N GLY A 923 116.41 -63.75 13.49
CA GLY A 923 117.32 -63.55 12.33
C GLY A 923 116.70 -63.16 10.98
N SER A 924 117.38 -62.40 10.10
CA SER A 924 118.55 -61.52 10.31
C SER A 924 118.62 -60.47 9.20
N ASP A 925 119.20 -59.31 9.52
CA ASP A 925 119.86 -58.33 8.64
C ASP A 925 119.15 -57.72 7.39
N ASP A 926 119.03 -56.39 7.47
CA ASP A 926 119.56 -55.39 6.51
C ASP A 926 118.70 -54.60 5.49
N ASN A 927 119.20 -53.38 5.23
CA ASN A 927 118.97 -52.45 4.11
C ASN A 927 117.61 -51.76 3.85
N ALA A 928 117.41 -50.67 4.62
CA ALA A 928 117.54 -49.28 4.12
C ALA A 928 116.65 -48.69 2.97
N LYS A 929 115.98 -47.59 3.37
CA LYS A 929 115.90 -46.27 2.68
C LYS A 929 114.97 -46.02 1.45
N VAL A 930 113.98 -45.15 1.72
CA VAL A 930 113.75 -43.81 1.07
C VAL A 930 112.98 -43.72 -0.28
N LYS A 931 111.85 -42.99 -0.22
CA LYS A 931 111.08 -42.30 -1.29
C LYS A 931 111.94 -41.26 -2.05
N PRO A 932 111.68 -40.84 -3.32
CA PRO A 932 110.39 -40.21 -3.68
C PRO A 932 109.89 -40.15 -5.15
N MET A 933 108.59 -39.84 -5.26
CA MET A 933 107.88 -38.92 -6.21
C MET A 933 108.52 -38.50 -7.56
N SER A 934 107.77 -38.69 -8.66
CA SER A 934 107.59 -37.70 -9.75
C SER A 934 106.34 -38.02 -10.62
N LEU A 935 106.09 -37.31 -11.73
CA LEU A 935 104.77 -37.22 -12.40
C LEU A 935 104.80 -37.26 -13.96
N ARG A 936 103.81 -37.95 -14.57
CA ARG A 936 103.24 -37.78 -15.95
C ARG A 936 104.14 -37.91 -17.22
N ARG A 937 103.77 -38.86 -18.12
CA ARG A 937 103.59 -38.82 -19.62
C ARG A 937 103.99 -40.16 -20.31
N VAL A 938 103.53 -40.57 -21.51
CA VAL A 938 102.27 -40.36 -22.31
C VAL A 938 102.18 -41.40 -23.48
N SER A 939 100.95 -41.77 -23.89
CA SER A 939 100.49 -42.35 -25.20
C SER A 939 101.21 -43.50 -25.95
N ASN A 940 100.49 -44.61 -26.22
CA ASN A 940 100.15 -45.19 -27.55
C ASN A 940 99.54 -46.62 -27.40
N GLY A 941 98.71 -47.19 -28.29
CA GLY A 941 97.96 -46.62 -29.43
C GLY A 941 97.45 -47.65 -30.47
N GLY A 942 96.12 -47.82 -30.63
CA GLY A 942 95.46 -48.52 -31.77
C GLY A 942 95.27 -50.05 -31.66
N SER A 943 94.47 -50.75 -32.51
CA SER A 943 93.57 -50.28 -33.61
C SER A 943 92.63 -51.41 -34.15
N ARG A 944 91.59 -51.03 -34.95
CA ARG A 944 90.71 -51.86 -35.84
C ARG A 944 89.62 -52.71 -35.15
N ARG A 945 88.43 -53.03 -35.72
CA ARG A 945 87.59 -52.62 -36.90
C ARG A 945 86.13 -53.08 -36.56
N SER A 946 84.99 -52.70 -37.14
CA SER A 946 84.60 -52.25 -38.50
C SER A 946 83.20 -51.55 -38.43
N SER A 947 82.96 -50.35 -39.00
CA SER A 947 82.36 -50.07 -40.34
C SER A 947 80.82 -50.15 -40.43
N ARG A 948 80.06 -49.33 -41.19
CA ARG A 948 80.33 -48.22 -42.17
C ARG A 948 78.97 -47.53 -42.50
N ASN A 949 78.76 -46.43 -43.26
CA ASN A 949 79.54 -45.37 -43.95
C ASN A 949 78.57 -44.16 -44.20
N SER A 950 79.03 -43.06 -44.83
CA SER A 950 78.20 -42.04 -45.55
C SER A 950 77.31 -41.13 -44.67
N LYS A 951 76.68 -40.03 -45.12
CA LYS A 951 76.90 -38.98 -46.16
C LYS A 951 75.92 -37.82 -45.83
N TYR A 952 76.11 -36.53 -46.17
CA TYR A 952 77.30 -35.74 -46.54
C TYR A 952 77.01 -34.24 -46.28
N ASP A 953 77.80 -33.31 -46.84
CA ASP A 953 77.78 -31.85 -46.55
C ASP A 953 77.86 -30.98 -47.84
N SER A 954 77.39 -29.71 -47.79
CA SER A 954 77.66 -28.64 -48.79
C SER A 954 77.16 -27.23 -48.35
N ARG A 955 77.54 -26.15 -49.08
CA ARG A 955 77.58 -24.75 -48.59
C ARG A 955 76.90 -23.70 -49.51
N ARG A 956 76.22 -22.69 -48.90
CA ARG A 956 76.06 -21.24 -49.30
C ARG A 956 75.58 -20.89 -50.76
N PRO A 957 75.31 -19.61 -51.16
CA PRO A 957 75.36 -18.30 -50.46
C PRO A 957 74.10 -17.37 -50.59
N SER A 958 74.11 -16.20 -49.89
CA SER A 958 73.39 -14.91 -50.17
C SER A 958 71.85 -14.89 -50.27
N VAL A 959 71.06 -13.88 -49.84
CA VAL A 959 71.22 -12.51 -49.24
C VAL A 959 69.87 -12.19 -48.49
N ASN A 960 69.59 -11.16 -47.66
CA ASN A 960 70.19 -9.87 -47.27
C ASN A 960 70.48 -9.85 -45.72
N LYS A 961 70.36 -8.86 -44.79
CA LYS A 961 69.77 -7.50 -44.58
C LYS A 961 68.22 -7.42 -44.42
N SER A 962 67.59 -6.49 -43.65
CA SER A 962 68.09 -5.39 -42.79
C SER A 962 67.21 -5.20 -41.50
N ILE A 963 67.72 -5.22 -40.25
CA ILE A 963 68.18 -4.05 -39.40
C ILE A 963 67.01 -3.22 -38.81
N HIS A 964 66.95 -2.73 -37.54
CA HIS A 964 67.66 -2.98 -36.25
C HIS A 964 66.95 -2.26 -35.05
N ARG A 965 67.31 -2.68 -33.81
CA ARG A 965 67.52 -1.91 -32.53
C ARG A 965 66.61 -0.75 -32.04
N LYS A 966 66.39 -0.76 -30.71
CA LYS A 966 66.36 0.33 -29.68
C LYS A 966 66.92 1.71 -30.11
N PRO A 967 66.48 2.87 -29.54
CA PRO A 967 66.27 3.08 -28.09
C PRO A 967 65.11 4.06 -27.69
N SER A 968 65.20 4.65 -26.49
CA SER A 968 64.23 5.52 -25.81
C SER A 968 64.46 7.03 -25.99
N LYS A 969 63.38 7.85 -25.96
CA LYS A 969 63.26 9.09 -25.14
C LYS A 969 61.95 9.90 -25.37
N GLN A 970 61.44 10.50 -24.28
CA GLN A 970 60.83 11.85 -24.12
C GLN A 970 59.56 12.33 -24.89
N ASP A 971 58.66 12.93 -24.10
CA ASP A 971 57.95 14.21 -24.25
C ASP A 971 56.79 14.44 -25.27
N SER A 972 55.56 14.22 -24.77
CA SER A 972 54.47 15.23 -24.63
C SER A 972 53.58 15.73 -25.81
N ILE A 973 52.26 15.82 -25.51
CA ILE A 973 51.29 16.91 -25.87
C ILE A 973 50.43 16.87 -27.18
N ARG A 974 49.08 16.89 -26.95
CA ARG A 974 47.91 17.42 -27.72
C ARG A 974 47.39 16.83 -29.07
N VAL A 975 46.13 16.34 -29.01
CA VAL A 975 44.90 16.73 -29.78
C VAL A 975 44.88 16.68 -31.32
N GLY A 976 43.88 15.97 -31.92
CA GLY A 976 43.58 16.10 -33.37
C GLY A 976 42.40 15.31 -34.00
N LEU A 977 41.16 15.77 -33.79
CA LEU A 977 40.01 15.85 -34.75
C LEU A 977 39.72 14.81 -35.88
N ARG A 978 38.40 14.48 -36.00
CA ARG A 978 37.54 14.41 -37.22
C ARG A 978 37.30 13.06 -37.95
N VAL A 979 36.07 12.91 -38.46
CA VAL A 979 35.50 11.73 -39.18
C VAL A 979 35.29 12.02 -40.70
N PRO A 980 35.40 11.05 -41.63
CA PRO A 980 35.13 11.22 -43.08
C PRO A 980 33.65 10.96 -43.51
N LYS A 981 33.34 11.17 -44.81
CA LYS A 981 32.00 11.02 -45.47
C LYS A 981 32.08 10.16 -46.75
N TYR A 982 30.94 9.70 -47.31
CA TYR A 982 30.54 9.66 -48.77
C TYR A 982 29.10 9.03 -48.85
N PHE A 983 28.02 9.54 -49.50
CA PHE A 983 27.66 9.90 -50.90
C PHE A 983 27.60 8.70 -51.89
N ARG A 984 26.63 8.50 -52.82
CA ARG A 984 25.45 9.23 -53.43
C ARG A 984 24.19 8.30 -53.44
N ARG A 985 22.96 8.55 -53.95
CA ARG A 985 22.28 9.42 -54.99
C ARG A 985 20.89 9.93 -54.43
N VAL A 986 19.96 10.73 -55.01
CA VAL A 986 19.37 11.04 -56.37
C VAL A 986 18.39 9.93 -56.87
N SER A 987 17.09 10.10 -57.23
CA SER A 987 16.14 11.22 -57.54
C SER A 987 14.66 10.71 -57.42
N ALA A 988 13.54 11.42 -57.64
CA ALA A 988 13.09 12.83 -57.48
C ALA A 988 11.64 13.03 -58.07
N ARG A 989 10.90 14.09 -57.63
CA ARG A 989 9.50 14.51 -58.02
C ARG A 989 8.37 13.62 -57.43
N ILE A 990 7.13 14.07 -57.15
CA ILE A 990 6.35 15.28 -57.53
C ILE A 990 5.85 16.07 -56.27
N SER A 991 5.36 17.31 -56.46
CA SER A 991 4.89 18.25 -55.42
C SER A 991 3.38 18.20 -55.12
N ALA A 992 3.03 18.58 -53.87
CA ALA A 992 1.85 19.34 -53.37
C ALA A 992 0.45 19.19 -54.00
N LEU A 993 -0.60 19.18 -53.13
CA LEU A 993 -1.85 19.94 -53.32
C LEU A 993 -2.72 20.01 -52.04
N ASN A 994 -3.41 21.15 -51.87
CA ASN A 994 -4.61 21.47 -51.07
C ASN A 994 -4.77 21.03 -49.60
N ALA A 995 -4.88 22.04 -48.74
CA ALA A 995 -6.01 22.14 -47.80
C ALA A 995 -7.20 22.86 -48.48
N SER A 996 -8.42 22.66 -47.99
CA SER A 996 -9.64 23.39 -48.42
C SER A 996 -10.49 23.78 -47.21
N GLN A 997 -10.99 25.03 -47.19
CA GLN A 997 -11.89 25.58 -46.15
C GLN A 997 -13.31 25.85 -46.72
N VAL A 998 -14.08 26.74 -46.03
CA VAL A 998 -15.35 27.44 -46.39
C VAL A 998 -16.58 26.85 -45.70
N ALA A 999 -17.46 27.59 -44.99
CA ALA A 999 -17.59 29.03 -44.65
C ALA A 999 -18.21 29.17 -43.22
N VAL A 1000 -17.91 30.13 -42.33
CA VAL A 1000 -18.03 31.63 -42.31
C VAL A 1000 -19.40 32.17 -41.85
N SER A 1001 -19.36 33.16 -40.92
CA SER A 1001 -20.37 34.20 -40.57
C SER A 1001 -21.13 34.03 -39.22
N ALA A 1002 -21.36 35.05 -38.38
CA ALA A 1002 -20.66 36.33 -38.12
C ALA A 1002 -21.21 37.05 -36.85
N LYS A 1003 -20.37 37.92 -36.25
CA LYS A 1003 -20.60 39.05 -35.29
C LYS A 1003 -20.09 38.85 -33.86
N GLY A 1004 -19.44 39.91 -33.34
CA GLY A 1004 -19.25 40.19 -31.90
C GLY A 1004 -20.23 41.29 -31.43
N PRO A 1005 -19.89 42.17 -30.44
CA PRO A 1005 -18.53 42.61 -30.10
C PRO A 1005 -18.19 42.69 -28.58
N GLN A 1006 -16.92 43.00 -28.30
CA GLN A 1006 -16.43 43.68 -27.08
C GLN A 1006 -16.81 45.19 -27.12
N PRO A 1007 -16.60 46.03 -26.06
CA PRO A 1007 -15.68 45.93 -24.91
C PRO A 1007 -16.47 46.02 -23.55
N ASP A 1008 -15.95 46.32 -22.34
CA ASP A 1008 -14.83 47.21 -21.96
C ASP A 1008 -14.20 46.92 -20.57
N GLN A 1009 -13.13 47.64 -20.26
CA GLN A 1009 -12.31 47.48 -19.04
C GLN A 1009 -12.83 48.30 -17.84
N ALA A 1010 -12.73 47.76 -16.63
CA ALA A 1010 -12.61 48.56 -15.40
C ALA A 1010 -11.85 47.80 -14.30
N SER A 1011 -10.70 48.33 -13.88
CA SER A 1011 -9.94 47.84 -12.73
C SER A 1011 -9.88 48.92 -11.65
N SER A 1012 -10.18 48.54 -10.40
CA SER A 1012 -9.70 49.30 -9.24
C SER A 1012 -9.59 48.40 -8.02
N SER A 1013 -8.37 48.25 -7.51
CA SER A 1013 -8.12 47.65 -6.20
C SER A 1013 -8.42 48.63 -5.07
N LYS A 1014 -9.12 48.16 -4.04
CA LYS A 1014 -8.94 48.59 -2.65
C LYS A 1014 -9.51 47.56 -1.68
#